data_AF-A0A348XDS0-F1
#
_entry.id   AF-A0A348XDS0-F1
#
_cell.length_a   1.000
_cell.length_b   1.000
_cell.length_c   1.000
_cell.angle_alpha   90.00
_cell.angle_beta   90.00
_cell.angle_gamma   90.00
#
_symmetry.space_group_name_H-M   'P 1'
#
loop_
_entity.id
_entity.type
_entity.pdbx_description
1 polymer ?
#
loop_
_entity_poly.entity_id
_entity_poly.type
_entity_poly.pdbx_seq_one_letter_code
_entity_poly.pdbx_strand_id
1 'polypeptide(L)'
;MHRNLMPKFTAVVLLLAIAWTVSAAHDWDGSPVLPVHRIPLHDEDGVKILSDAENAKPISARATCIQCHDYDAIQTGWHFSSEGDLEGRATEPWVMVDEKSGTQLPISRRGAAGTWAPEHLGMSDWDFIKQFARHMPGGGPGEGERAAADPDSRWTVSGDLEINCFVCHNTGPHQDMTEWVKQIARENFRWAATAAACLGEVSGMAARLPATWNPSDGPDPDDLIIRVPPSVTYPETLFDSKDRVVLDLGKPTDARCIQCHAVAEVGKAKHHVTGDIHTRAGMDCISCHSNGIDHKIDRGSTGAFSCAGCHGLEDSEADIGSYGAPIPEHKGLPPIHLEKMACTACHSGVAIDHGPSLVRTSKINRLGIHGRAQWMIEAPQILEPIFKRDGSGKIAPHRMMWPAFWARSSGDDLKPLDAQDVMAQSSDILDPAMVVASVLSRLGKIKDQDGYAYGQPVFVSDGIVYQSTADGGLDQHPYNGEIPGAFRFGYIVDNALLPIAEPYDAEEENGFYYLDESRQEHVISVLTALAEIAPDGTTPAWILGSKLHRLQNVEYALLPAEGFAQLKQDAEKAKVAVTTLATKLDVATEVDGTKQKFYRKSDKTELKASRSKTPELYKLKVLMKEQRKAEAKLSELEVIGDKAYRNTFQKNTSQYPVIEEFKGTSNTAWGWVKDDQAQPLVPDYVGAFVTATGGGDTVAFTEKQIAMALEKLGEDVVYVSGGKVFSRNADG
;
A
#
# COMPACT_ATOMS: atom_id res chain seq x y z
N MET A 1 -27.58 76.10 26.77
CA MET A 1 -28.67 75.34 27.42
C MET A 1 -29.47 74.67 26.31
N HIS A 2 -29.39 73.35 26.21
CA HIS A 2 -30.20 72.44 25.36
C HIS A 2 -30.16 72.60 23.82
N ARG A 3 -30.22 71.57 22.98
CA ARG A 3 -29.98 70.12 23.03
C ARG A 3 -30.18 69.65 21.58
N ASN A 4 -29.15 69.04 20.98
CA ASN A 4 -29.10 68.08 19.87
C ASN A 4 -30.12 68.16 18.71
N LEU A 5 -29.61 68.41 17.50
CA LEU A 5 -30.09 67.79 16.26
C LEU A 5 -28.98 67.74 15.20
N MET A 6 -28.34 66.57 15.10
CA MET A 6 -27.60 65.99 13.97
C MET A 6 -27.68 64.46 14.17
N PRO A 7 -27.50 63.58 13.15
CA PRO A 7 -26.76 63.80 11.90
C PRO A 7 -27.41 63.19 10.64
N LYS A 8 -27.15 63.71 9.43
CA LYS A 8 -27.30 62.96 8.16
C LYS A 8 -26.39 63.52 7.08
N PHE A 9 -25.11 63.11 7.06
CA PHE A 9 -24.26 63.21 5.86
C PHE A 9 -23.07 62.22 5.98
N THR A 10 -23.37 60.94 5.73
CA THR A 10 -22.37 59.89 5.45
C THR A 10 -23.10 58.74 4.75
N ALA A 11 -23.22 58.80 3.42
CA ALA A 11 -23.58 57.66 2.56
C ALA A 11 -23.51 58.09 1.07
N VAL A 12 -22.30 58.34 0.59
CA VAL A 12 -21.99 58.32 -0.85
C VAL A 12 -20.77 57.40 -0.96
N VAL A 13 -20.84 56.39 -1.84
CA VAL A 13 -19.84 55.34 -2.20
C VAL A 13 -20.12 53.90 -1.73
N LEU A 14 -21.08 53.60 -0.84
CA LEU A 14 -21.45 52.21 -0.54
C LEU A 14 -22.88 51.88 -1.02
N LEU A 15 -23.07 51.61 -2.32
CA LEU A 15 -24.30 50.99 -2.88
C LEU A 15 -24.13 50.59 -4.36
N LEU A 16 -23.01 49.93 -4.70
CA LEU A 16 -22.81 49.30 -6.02
C LEU A 16 -22.08 47.95 -5.94
N ALA A 17 -22.16 47.28 -4.80
CA ALA A 17 -21.94 45.85 -4.68
C ALA A 17 -23.27 45.19 -4.34
N ILE A 18 -24.21 45.23 -5.29
CA ILE A 18 -25.25 44.22 -5.32
C ILE A 18 -24.48 42.94 -5.63
N ALA A 19 -24.26 42.14 -4.59
CA ALA A 19 -23.86 40.76 -4.73
C ALA A 19 -24.78 40.14 -5.79
N TRP A 20 -24.20 39.76 -6.92
CA TRP A 20 -24.82 38.81 -7.82
C TRP A 20 -24.82 37.47 -7.09
N THR A 21 -25.71 37.30 -6.12
CA THR A 21 -26.21 35.98 -5.80
C THR A 21 -27.05 35.57 -7.00
N VAL A 22 -26.40 35.03 -8.03
CA VAL A 22 -27.08 34.22 -9.03
C VAL A 22 -27.56 33.00 -8.26
N SER A 23 -28.76 33.09 -7.70
CA SER A 23 -29.53 31.89 -7.43
C SER A 23 -29.70 31.25 -8.80
N ALA A 24 -29.05 30.11 -9.02
CA ALA A 24 -29.30 29.28 -10.18
C ALA A 24 -30.74 28.77 -10.08
N ALA A 25 -31.71 29.63 -10.43
CA ALA A 25 -33.08 29.23 -10.59
C ALA A 25 -33.12 28.22 -11.74
N HIS A 26 -33.45 26.97 -11.43
CA HIS A 26 -33.75 25.95 -12.43
C HIS A 26 -34.95 26.43 -13.25
N ASP A 27 -34.71 26.88 -14.49
CA ASP A 27 -35.75 27.12 -15.50
C ASP A 27 -36.24 25.77 -16.07
N TRP A 28 -36.74 24.87 -15.21
CA TRP A 28 -37.40 23.65 -15.69
C TRP A 28 -38.81 24.00 -16.17
N ASP A 29 -39.03 23.86 -17.47
CA ASP A 29 -40.30 24.17 -18.15
C ASP A 29 -41.31 23.00 -18.11
N GLY A 30 -40.99 21.92 -17.40
CA GLY A 30 -41.80 20.70 -17.34
C GLY A 30 -41.49 19.68 -18.45
N SER A 31 -40.57 19.98 -19.38
CA SER A 31 -40.15 19.04 -20.41
C SER A 31 -39.27 17.92 -19.83
N PRO A 32 -39.47 16.66 -20.24
CA PRO A 32 -38.59 15.54 -19.88
C PRO A 32 -37.34 15.45 -20.79
N VAL A 33 -37.18 16.36 -21.74
CA VAL A 33 -36.03 16.36 -22.66
C VAL A 33 -34.76 16.71 -21.88
N LEU A 34 -33.78 15.81 -21.93
CA LEU A 34 -32.46 16.07 -21.37
C LEU A 34 -31.69 17.02 -22.31
N PRO A 35 -31.19 18.17 -21.82
CA PRO A 35 -30.35 19.03 -22.61
C PRO A 35 -29.01 18.34 -22.92
N VAL A 36 -28.47 18.59 -24.11
CA VAL A 36 -27.12 18.15 -24.44
C VAL A 36 -26.13 18.96 -23.61
N HIS A 37 -25.29 18.30 -22.83
CA HIS A 37 -24.24 18.92 -22.02
C HIS A 37 -23.05 19.30 -22.91
N ARG A 38 -23.24 20.33 -23.75
CA ARG A 38 -22.17 20.97 -24.53
C ARG A 38 -21.75 22.26 -23.85
N ILE A 39 -20.83 22.16 -22.90
CA ILE A 39 -20.50 23.24 -21.97
C ILE A 39 -18.99 23.49 -21.89
N PRO A 40 -18.56 24.71 -21.54
CA PRO A 40 -17.18 24.96 -21.12
C PRO A 40 -16.86 24.22 -19.83
N LEU A 41 -15.65 23.66 -19.71
CA LEU A 41 -15.14 23.10 -18.47
C LEU A 41 -14.41 24.18 -17.67
N HIS A 42 -14.50 24.12 -16.35
CA HIS A 42 -13.81 25.03 -15.43
C HIS A 42 -13.02 24.26 -14.38
N ASP A 43 -11.90 24.83 -13.96
CA ASP A 43 -11.10 24.35 -12.84
C ASP A 43 -11.63 24.86 -11.48
N GLU A 44 -10.95 24.48 -10.39
CA GLU A 44 -11.29 24.86 -9.01
C GLU A 44 -11.32 26.38 -8.78
N ASP A 45 -10.55 27.16 -9.56
CA ASP A 45 -10.51 28.62 -9.47
C ASP A 45 -11.62 29.28 -10.31
N GLY A 46 -12.44 28.49 -10.99
CA GLY A 46 -13.46 28.96 -11.92
C GLY A 46 -12.90 29.45 -13.25
N VAL A 47 -11.66 29.09 -13.59
CA VAL A 47 -11.03 29.44 -14.87
C VAL A 47 -11.44 28.43 -15.93
N LYS A 48 -11.82 28.93 -17.11
CA LYS A 48 -12.18 28.09 -18.25
C LYS A 48 -10.97 27.29 -18.73
N ILE A 49 -11.11 25.97 -18.83
CA ILE A 49 -10.09 25.06 -19.36
C ILE A 49 -10.09 25.17 -20.90
N LEU A 50 -8.90 25.38 -21.47
CA LEU A 50 -8.68 25.49 -22.92
C LEU A 50 -7.86 24.30 -23.39
N SER A 51 -8.05 23.91 -24.65
CA SER A 51 -7.39 22.74 -25.24
C SER A 51 -5.88 22.90 -25.42
N ASP A 52 -5.39 24.14 -25.53
CA ASP A 52 -3.99 24.49 -25.79
C ASP A 52 -3.28 25.06 -24.55
N ALA A 53 -3.91 24.99 -23.37
CA ALA A 53 -3.34 25.52 -22.14
C ALA A 53 -2.14 24.68 -21.68
N GLU A 54 -0.95 25.31 -21.65
CA GLU A 54 0.33 24.66 -21.30
C GLU A 54 0.40 24.16 -19.84
N ASN A 55 -0.56 24.55 -18.98
CA ASN A 55 -0.70 24.08 -17.60
C ASN A 55 -2.17 24.01 -17.18
N ALA A 56 -2.99 23.29 -17.93
CA ALA A 56 -4.40 23.11 -17.57
C ALA A 56 -4.53 22.47 -16.17
N LYS A 57 -5.42 23.02 -15.35
CA LYS A 57 -5.88 22.39 -14.11
C LYS A 57 -6.96 21.34 -14.40
N PRO A 58 -7.15 20.36 -13.51
CA PRO A 58 -8.23 19.39 -13.64
C PRO A 58 -9.61 20.07 -13.53
N ILE A 59 -10.64 19.40 -14.02
CA ILE A 59 -12.02 19.89 -13.93
C ILE A 59 -12.46 19.92 -12.46
N SER A 60 -13.06 21.03 -12.04
CA SER A 60 -13.87 21.11 -10.83
C SER A 60 -15.34 20.87 -11.20
N ALA A 61 -15.93 19.85 -10.59
CA ALA A 61 -17.35 19.57 -10.73
C ALA A 61 -18.16 20.70 -10.11
N ARG A 62 -17.66 21.27 -9.01
CA ARG A 62 -18.26 22.45 -8.36
C ARG A 62 -18.31 23.63 -9.33
N ALA A 63 -17.18 24.04 -9.91
CA ALA A 63 -17.13 25.21 -10.78
C ALA A 63 -17.81 24.97 -12.15
N THR A 64 -17.76 23.75 -12.67
CA THR A 64 -18.33 23.43 -13.99
C THR A 64 -19.84 23.22 -13.92
N CYS A 65 -20.33 22.42 -12.97
CA CYS A 65 -21.74 22.01 -12.95
C CYS A 65 -22.65 23.03 -12.25
N ILE A 66 -22.12 23.90 -11.37
CA ILE A 66 -22.94 24.87 -10.63
C ILE A 66 -23.65 25.91 -11.51
N GLN A 67 -23.17 26.08 -12.74
CA GLN A 67 -23.81 26.94 -13.73
C GLN A 67 -25.24 26.52 -14.04
N CYS A 68 -25.54 25.23 -13.89
CA CYS A 68 -26.85 24.66 -14.15
C CYS A 68 -27.48 23.99 -12.92
N HIS A 69 -26.68 23.48 -11.97
CA HIS A 69 -27.14 22.68 -10.83
C HIS A 69 -26.76 23.29 -9.48
N ASP A 70 -27.64 23.20 -8.48
CA ASP A 70 -27.32 23.65 -7.12
C ASP A 70 -26.41 22.63 -6.41
N TYR A 71 -25.09 22.87 -6.46
CA TYR A 71 -24.10 22.02 -5.80
C TYR A 71 -24.35 21.93 -4.29
N ASP A 72 -24.81 23.02 -3.66
CA ASP A 72 -25.04 23.05 -2.22
C ASP A 72 -26.29 22.26 -1.82
N ALA A 73 -27.28 22.14 -2.70
CA ALA A 73 -28.37 21.19 -2.52
C ALA A 73 -27.87 19.74 -2.71
N ILE A 74 -27.08 19.49 -3.75
CA ILE A 74 -26.54 18.15 -4.08
C ILE A 74 -25.71 17.59 -2.93
N GLN A 75 -24.82 18.38 -2.31
CA GLN A 75 -23.93 17.90 -1.25
C GLN A 75 -24.67 17.36 -0.01
N THR A 76 -25.96 17.68 0.15
CA THR A 76 -26.80 17.15 1.23
C THR A 76 -27.24 15.69 1.01
N GLY A 77 -27.02 15.15 -0.18
CA GLY A 77 -27.38 13.79 -0.55
C GLY A 77 -26.66 12.73 0.28
N TRP A 78 -27.25 11.53 0.35
CA TRP A 78 -26.78 10.47 1.25
C TRP A 78 -25.41 9.90 0.90
N HIS A 79 -24.98 10.02 -0.36
CA HIS A 79 -23.67 9.58 -0.82
C HIS A 79 -22.55 10.62 -0.63
N PHE A 80 -22.91 11.90 -0.45
CA PHE A 80 -21.96 13.02 -0.39
C PHE A 80 -21.85 13.59 1.03
N SER A 81 -22.85 13.37 1.87
CA SER A 81 -22.83 13.79 3.28
C SER A 81 -22.41 12.64 4.20
N SER A 82 -21.75 12.99 5.30
CA SER A 82 -21.52 12.13 6.47
C SER A 82 -22.56 12.35 7.57
N GLU A 83 -23.39 13.39 7.45
CA GLU A 83 -24.32 13.87 8.47
C GLU A 83 -25.78 13.52 8.16
N GLY A 84 -26.61 13.47 9.21
CA GLY A 84 -28.06 13.28 9.12
C GLY A 84 -28.53 11.92 9.62
N ASP A 85 -29.58 11.95 10.46
CA ASP A 85 -30.25 10.76 10.98
C ASP A 85 -30.94 9.99 9.86
N LEU A 86 -30.71 8.69 9.83
CA LEU A 86 -31.39 7.77 8.93
C LEU A 86 -32.60 7.20 9.66
N GLU A 87 -33.77 7.84 9.56
CA GLU A 87 -35.01 7.17 9.95
C GLU A 87 -35.14 5.85 9.15
N GLY A 88 -35.47 4.73 9.80
CA GLY A 88 -35.63 3.43 9.12
C GLY A 88 -34.35 2.58 9.01
N ARG A 89 -33.97 2.16 7.78
CA ARG A 89 -32.90 1.17 7.56
C ARG A 89 -31.50 1.80 7.64
N ALA A 90 -30.64 1.26 8.50
CA ALA A 90 -29.24 1.70 8.61
C ALA A 90 -28.49 1.58 7.28
N THR A 91 -27.61 2.54 6.99
CA THR A 91 -26.67 2.47 5.86
C THR A 91 -25.61 1.39 6.08
N GLU A 92 -25.10 0.83 4.99
CA GLU A 92 -23.92 -0.02 5.03
C GLU A 92 -22.73 0.77 5.63
N PRO A 93 -22.11 0.29 6.71
CA PRO A 93 -20.96 0.96 7.30
C PRO A 93 -19.73 0.82 6.38
N TRP A 94 -18.75 1.66 6.60
CA TRP A 94 -17.40 1.38 6.13
C TRP A 94 -16.78 0.31 7.02
N VAL A 95 -15.81 -0.45 6.51
CA VAL A 95 -15.09 -1.41 7.35
C VAL A 95 -13.60 -1.19 7.14
N MET A 96 -12.93 -0.80 8.22
CA MET A 96 -11.47 -0.77 8.27
C MET A 96 -10.99 -2.21 8.41
N VAL A 97 -10.07 -2.63 7.54
CA VAL A 97 -9.44 -3.95 7.59
C VAL A 97 -7.93 -3.76 7.58
N ASP A 98 -7.27 -4.27 8.61
CA ASP A 98 -5.82 -4.43 8.68
C ASP A 98 -5.50 -5.89 8.96
N GLU A 99 -4.88 -6.53 7.99
CA GLU A 99 -4.64 -7.97 7.96
C GLU A 99 -3.67 -8.40 9.06
N LYS A 100 -2.65 -7.56 9.33
CA LYS A 100 -1.54 -7.91 10.21
C LYS A 100 -1.90 -7.83 11.68
N SER A 101 -2.70 -6.85 12.06
CA SER A 101 -3.27 -6.74 13.41
C SER A 101 -4.56 -7.55 13.55
N GLY A 102 -5.08 -8.14 12.47
CA GLY A 102 -6.37 -8.83 12.41
C GLY A 102 -7.56 -7.93 12.72
N THR A 103 -7.40 -6.62 12.51
CA THR A 103 -8.46 -5.64 12.74
C THR A 103 -9.45 -5.67 11.58
N GLN A 104 -10.74 -5.87 11.90
CA GLN A 104 -11.89 -5.61 11.04
C GLN A 104 -12.95 -4.85 11.84
N LEU A 105 -13.04 -3.53 11.61
CA LEU A 105 -13.82 -2.63 12.44
C LEU A 105 -14.86 -1.86 11.60
N PRO A 106 -16.17 -2.02 11.87
CA PRO A 106 -17.21 -1.23 11.23
C PRO A 106 -17.17 0.25 11.66
N ILE A 107 -17.00 1.15 10.70
CA ILE A 107 -16.89 2.59 10.89
C ILE A 107 -18.11 3.30 10.30
N SER A 108 -18.70 4.24 11.05
CA SER A 108 -19.78 5.09 10.56
C SER A 108 -19.82 6.43 11.29
N ARG A 109 -19.94 7.52 10.54
CA ARG A 109 -20.23 8.86 11.07
C ARG A 109 -21.70 9.07 11.40
N ARG A 110 -22.58 8.16 10.96
CA ARG A 110 -24.04 8.23 11.16
C ARG A 110 -24.52 7.47 12.40
N GLY A 111 -23.60 7.00 13.26
CA GLY A 111 -23.93 6.42 14.57
C GLY A 111 -24.78 5.13 14.53
N ALA A 112 -24.66 4.32 13.48
CA ALA A 112 -25.42 3.06 13.39
C ALA A 112 -25.02 2.09 14.51
N ALA A 113 -25.98 1.36 15.07
CA ALA A 113 -25.71 0.38 16.12
C ALA A 113 -24.68 -0.67 15.66
N GLY A 114 -23.67 -0.93 16.51
CA GLY A 114 -22.57 -1.85 16.19
C GLY A 114 -21.48 -1.26 15.29
N THR A 115 -21.40 0.06 15.20
CA THR A 115 -20.33 0.79 14.47
C THR A 115 -19.63 1.78 15.38
N TRP A 116 -18.40 2.15 15.02
CA TRP A 116 -17.61 3.16 15.72
C TRP A 116 -17.50 4.43 14.87
N ALA A 117 -17.48 5.57 15.54
CA ALA A 117 -17.21 6.85 14.90
C ALA A 117 -15.70 6.92 14.53
N PRO A 118 -15.32 7.47 13.35
CA PRO A 118 -13.91 7.66 12.98
C PRO A 118 -13.08 8.34 14.07
N GLU A 119 -13.67 9.29 14.79
CA GLU A 119 -13.03 10.08 15.83
C GLU A 119 -12.61 9.23 17.04
N HIS A 120 -13.24 8.06 17.26
CA HIS A 120 -12.82 7.11 18.31
C HIS A 120 -11.44 6.51 18.03
N LEU A 121 -11.01 6.48 16.76
CA LEU A 121 -9.71 6.01 16.30
C LEU A 121 -8.73 7.17 16.06
N GLY A 122 -9.14 8.42 16.30
CA GLY A 122 -8.34 9.59 15.93
C GLY A 122 -8.27 9.84 14.42
N MET A 123 -9.12 9.19 13.61
CA MET A 123 -9.12 9.32 12.16
C MET A 123 -9.66 10.70 11.74
N SER A 124 -8.86 11.48 11.02
CA SER A 124 -9.30 12.73 10.40
C SER A 124 -10.06 12.48 9.09
N ASP A 125 -10.62 13.54 8.49
CA ASP A 125 -11.23 13.46 7.16
C ASP A 125 -10.22 13.00 6.10
N TRP A 126 -8.96 13.41 6.23
CA TRP A 126 -7.86 13.00 5.36
C TRP A 126 -7.61 11.49 5.44
N ASP A 127 -7.50 10.95 6.65
CA ASP A 127 -7.34 9.52 6.87
C ASP A 127 -8.55 8.72 6.39
N PHE A 128 -9.76 9.26 6.60
CA PHE A 128 -10.99 8.66 6.10
C PHE A 128 -10.99 8.53 4.58
N ILE A 129 -10.57 9.57 3.85
CA ILE A 129 -10.48 9.56 2.39
C ILE A 129 -9.41 8.59 1.92
N LYS A 130 -8.19 8.61 2.47
CA LYS A 130 -7.15 7.62 2.15
C LYS A 130 -7.66 6.19 2.33
N GLN A 131 -8.45 5.95 3.38
CA GLN A 131 -8.93 4.62 3.71
C GLN A 131 -10.14 4.18 2.87
N PHE A 132 -11.09 5.06 2.55
CA PHE A 132 -12.41 4.66 2.03
C PHE A 132 -12.78 5.25 0.67
N ALA A 133 -12.05 6.24 0.15
CA ALA A 133 -12.49 6.97 -1.05
C ALA A 133 -12.51 6.13 -2.34
N ARG A 134 -11.88 4.95 -2.34
CA ARG A 134 -11.94 3.96 -3.44
C ARG A 134 -13.36 3.64 -3.95
N HIS A 135 -14.37 3.68 -3.07
CA HIS A 135 -15.77 3.40 -3.36
C HIS A 135 -16.68 4.52 -2.86
N MET A 136 -16.15 5.74 -2.81
CA MET A 136 -16.86 6.96 -2.44
C MET A 136 -16.86 7.91 -3.64
N PRO A 137 -17.98 8.61 -3.93
CA PRO A 137 -18.07 9.51 -5.07
C PRO A 137 -17.52 10.93 -4.78
N GLY A 138 -16.68 11.11 -3.76
CA GLY A 138 -16.22 12.43 -3.29
C GLY A 138 -17.28 13.20 -2.49
N GLY A 139 -16.99 14.47 -2.20
CA GLY A 139 -17.80 15.32 -1.32
C GLY A 139 -17.62 15.01 0.17
N GLY A 140 -18.28 15.77 1.05
CA GLY A 140 -18.25 15.56 2.49
C GLY A 140 -16.83 15.57 3.06
N PRO A 141 -16.31 14.44 3.62
CA PRO A 141 -14.93 14.37 4.12
C PRO A 141 -13.86 14.57 3.03
N GLY A 142 -14.23 14.59 1.74
CA GLY A 142 -13.33 14.91 0.63
C GLY A 142 -13.11 16.41 0.40
N GLU A 143 -13.94 17.28 0.97
CA GLU A 143 -13.89 18.74 0.80
C GLU A 143 -12.91 19.33 1.83
N GLY A 144 -11.61 19.11 1.61
CA GLY A 144 -10.51 19.38 2.54
C GLY A 144 -10.42 20.83 3.03
N GLU A 145 -10.76 21.81 2.20
CA GLU A 145 -10.83 23.21 2.63
C GLU A 145 -11.88 23.46 3.74
N ARG A 146 -12.85 22.54 3.88
CA ARG A 146 -13.92 22.58 4.88
C ARG A 146 -13.70 21.58 6.02
N ALA A 147 -12.66 20.77 5.95
CA ALA A 147 -12.32 19.80 6.99
C ALA A 147 -11.78 20.48 8.26
N ALA A 148 -11.88 19.79 9.39
CA ALA A 148 -11.22 20.23 10.61
C ALA A 148 -9.69 20.28 10.41
N ALA A 149 -9.03 21.25 11.05
CA ALA A 149 -7.58 21.41 10.93
C ALA A 149 -6.86 20.15 11.46
N ASP A 150 -6.06 19.54 10.58
CA ASP A 150 -5.23 18.37 10.87
C ASP A 150 -3.81 18.63 10.33
N PRO A 151 -2.78 18.72 11.19
CA PRO A 151 -1.41 19.01 10.76
C PRO A 151 -0.79 17.95 9.84
N ASP A 152 -1.32 16.72 9.84
CA ASP A 152 -0.84 15.63 8.99
C ASP A 152 -1.59 15.57 7.64
N SER A 153 -2.65 16.37 7.48
CA SER A 153 -3.40 16.47 6.23
C SER A 153 -2.61 17.24 5.16
N ARG A 154 -2.67 16.75 3.90
CA ARG A 154 -1.91 17.32 2.77
C ARG A 154 -2.82 17.84 1.67
N TRP A 155 -3.95 18.43 2.05
CA TRP A 155 -4.96 18.99 1.14
C TRP A 155 -4.37 19.99 0.13
N THR A 156 -3.38 20.81 0.52
CA THR A 156 -2.71 21.73 -0.40
C THR A 156 -1.98 21.00 -1.55
N VAL A 157 -1.39 19.85 -1.28
CA VAL A 157 -0.68 19.02 -2.27
C VAL A 157 -1.68 18.28 -3.15
N SER A 158 -2.66 17.64 -2.53
CA SER A 158 -3.58 16.70 -3.18
C SER A 158 -4.79 17.35 -3.83
N GLY A 159 -5.18 18.53 -3.34
CA GLY A 159 -6.45 19.19 -3.63
C GLY A 159 -7.65 18.48 -2.98
N ASP A 160 -8.82 19.08 -3.14
CA ASP A 160 -10.08 18.53 -2.64
C ASP A 160 -10.57 17.37 -3.53
N LEU A 161 -11.22 16.39 -2.90
CA LEU A 161 -11.96 15.33 -3.57
C LEU A 161 -13.44 15.73 -3.67
N GLU A 162 -13.72 16.67 -4.56
CA GLU A 162 -15.08 17.16 -4.85
C GLU A 162 -16.05 16.03 -5.25
N ILE A 163 -17.35 16.32 -5.21
CA ILE A 163 -18.41 15.45 -5.72
C ILE A 163 -18.15 15.11 -7.19
N ASN A 164 -17.85 13.84 -7.45
CA ASN A 164 -17.63 13.33 -8.79
C ASN A 164 -18.98 12.99 -9.45
N CYS A 165 -19.65 13.98 -10.06
CA CYS A 165 -20.91 13.77 -10.77
C CYS A 165 -20.83 12.66 -11.85
N PHE A 166 -19.66 12.48 -12.47
CA PHE A 166 -19.44 11.51 -13.55
C PHE A 166 -19.58 10.07 -13.09
N VAL A 167 -19.29 9.75 -11.83
CA VAL A 167 -19.39 8.38 -11.31
C VAL A 167 -20.80 7.80 -11.47
N CYS A 168 -21.82 8.64 -11.40
CA CYS A 168 -23.22 8.23 -11.56
C CYS A 168 -23.80 8.66 -12.90
N HIS A 169 -23.45 9.84 -13.41
CA HIS A 169 -24.13 10.43 -14.57
C HIS A 169 -23.44 10.20 -15.91
N ASN A 170 -22.17 9.79 -15.94
CA ASN A 170 -21.47 9.53 -17.19
C ASN A 170 -22.04 8.26 -17.84
N THR A 171 -22.79 8.42 -18.92
CA THR A 171 -23.38 7.33 -19.71
C THR A 171 -22.42 6.82 -20.79
N GLY A 172 -21.33 7.54 -21.05
CA GLY A 172 -20.28 7.13 -21.98
C GLY A 172 -19.55 5.86 -21.52
N PRO A 173 -18.95 5.09 -22.44
CA PRO A 173 -18.25 3.84 -22.11
C PRO A 173 -16.93 4.07 -21.36
N HIS A 174 -16.51 5.32 -21.17
CA HIS A 174 -15.17 5.69 -20.71
C HIS A 174 -15.03 5.92 -19.21
N GLN A 175 -16.11 5.91 -18.42
CA GLN A 175 -16.01 6.06 -16.97
C GLN A 175 -15.31 4.86 -16.32
N ASP A 176 -14.15 5.09 -15.71
CA ASP A 176 -13.27 4.08 -15.12
C ASP A 176 -13.03 4.33 -13.62
N MET A 177 -13.70 3.53 -12.78
CA MET A 177 -13.50 3.58 -11.32
C MET A 177 -12.23 2.88 -10.85
N THR A 178 -11.61 2.04 -11.66
CA THR A 178 -10.26 1.56 -11.36
C THR A 178 -9.27 2.71 -11.44
N GLU A 179 -9.41 3.59 -12.44
CA GLU A 179 -8.59 4.79 -12.54
C GLU A 179 -8.83 5.75 -11.37
N TRP A 180 -10.08 5.97 -10.96
CA TRP A 180 -10.40 6.70 -9.73
C TRP A 180 -9.59 6.18 -8.53
N VAL A 181 -9.63 4.87 -8.27
CA VAL A 181 -8.91 4.24 -7.16
C VAL A 181 -7.40 4.48 -7.25
N LYS A 182 -6.81 4.39 -8.45
CA LYS A 182 -5.37 4.67 -8.63
C LYS A 182 -5.04 6.11 -8.27
N GLN A 183 -5.88 7.07 -8.66
CA GLN A 183 -5.65 8.47 -8.34
C GLN A 183 -5.79 8.74 -6.84
N ILE A 184 -6.76 8.11 -6.16
CA ILE A 184 -6.83 8.13 -4.68
C ILE A 184 -5.55 7.58 -4.06
N ALA A 185 -5.06 6.42 -4.52
CA ALA A 185 -3.84 5.80 -3.99
C ALA A 185 -2.57 6.62 -4.27
N ARG A 186 -2.59 7.50 -5.28
CA ARG A 186 -1.53 8.47 -5.58
C ARG A 186 -1.66 9.78 -4.81
N GLU A 187 -2.69 9.91 -3.97
CA GLU A 187 -3.11 11.15 -3.32
C GLU A 187 -3.46 12.26 -4.33
N ASN A 188 -3.83 11.93 -5.57
CA ASN A 188 -4.15 12.90 -6.64
C ASN A 188 -5.64 13.32 -6.59
N PHE A 189 -6.11 13.78 -5.43
CA PHE A 189 -7.54 13.95 -5.16
C PHE A 189 -8.25 14.90 -6.14
N ARG A 190 -7.74 16.12 -6.39
CA ARG A 190 -8.38 17.04 -7.36
C ARG A 190 -8.40 16.53 -8.80
N TRP A 191 -7.48 15.62 -9.16
CA TRP A 191 -7.36 15.08 -10.52
C TRP A 191 -8.20 13.82 -10.74
N ALA A 192 -8.69 13.20 -9.66
CA ALA A 192 -9.30 11.87 -9.70
C ALA A 192 -10.54 11.80 -10.61
N ALA A 193 -11.43 12.79 -10.54
CA ALA A 193 -12.63 12.84 -11.39
C ALA A 193 -12.28 13.01 -12.87
N THR A 194 -11.29 13.85 -13.18
CA THR A 194 -10.82 14.10 -14.56
C THR A 194 -10.29 12.82 -15.21
N ALA A 195 -9.44 12.09 -14.48
CA ALA A 195 -8.88 10.82 -14.95
C ALA A 195 -9.95 9.75 -15.10
N ALA A 196 -10.78 9.57 -14.06
CA ALA A 196 -11.83 8.54 -14.04
C ALA A 196 -12.89 8.75 -15.11
N ALA A 197 -13.21 10.00 -15.45
CA ALA A 197 -14.14 10.33 -16.53
C ALA A 197 -13.50 10.26 -17.93
N CYS A 198 -12.19 9.93 -18.03
CA CYS A 198 -11.39 9.97 -19.25
C CYS A 198 -11.45 11.32 -19.98
N LEU A 199 -11.52 12.42 -19.23
CA LEU A 199 -11.50 13.76 -19.81
C LEU A 199 -10.06 14.22 -20.07
N GLY A 200 -9.10 13.74 -19.30
CA GLY A 200 -7.68 14.04 -19.48
C GLY A 200 -6.78 12.95 -18.94
N GLU A 201 -5.56 12.89 -19.47
CA GLU A 201 -4.51 12.01 -18.95
C GLU A 201 -3.84 12.66 -17.74
N VAL A 202 -3.85 11.98 -16.60
CA VAL A 202 -3.26 12.48 -15.36
C VAL A 202 -1.92 11.78 -15.10
N SER A 203 -0.86 12.60 -15.08
CA SER A 203 0.51 12.19 -14.76
C SER A 203 0.91 12.65 -13.36
N GLY A 204 2.06 12.18 -12.86
CA GLY A 204 2.59 12.57 -11.55
C GLY A 204 1.83 11.96 -10.36
N MET A 205 2.39 12.14 -9.16
CA MET A 205 1.85 11.55 -7.93
C MET A 205 2.10 12.44 -6.72
N ALA A 206 1.04 12.97 -6.12
CA ALA A 206 1.10 13.81 -4.92
C ALA A 206 1.74 13.08 -3.74
N ALA A 207 1.52 11.76 -3.61
CA ALA A 207 2.08 10.93 -2.56
C ALA A 207 3.63 10.90 -2.53
N ARG A 208 4.31 11.28 -3.61
CA ARG A 208 5.78 11.36 -3.66
C ARG A 208 6.34 12.75 -3.38
N LEU A 209 5.49 13.77 -3.35
CA LEU A 209 5.90 15.14 -3.06
C LEU A 209 6.09 15.33 -1.55
N PRO A 210 6.96 16.25 -1.12
CA PRO A 210 7.06 16.59 0.30
C PRO A 210 5.76 17.24 0.78
N ALA A 211 5.44 17.08 2.07
CA ALA A 211 4.24 17.66 2.67
C ALA A 211 4.18 19.19 2.57
N THR A 212 5.33 19.85 2.44
CA THR A 212 5.46 21.30 2.30
C THR A 212 5.33 21.82 0.87
N TRP A 213 5.19 20.93 -0.13
CA TRP A 213 5.09 21.35 -1.52
C TRP A 213 3.79 22.12 -1.76
N ASN A 214 3.89 23.21 -2.52
CA ASN A 214 2.76 23.97 -3.02
C ASN A 214 2.72 23.89 -4.55
N PRO A 215 1.53 23.89 -5.19
CA PRO A 215 1.41 24.04 -6.65
C PRO A 215 2.27 25.16 -7.26
N SER A 216 2.51 26.26 -6.55
CA SER A 216 3.38 27.35 -7.02
C SER A 216 4.87 26.99 -7.13
N ASP A 217 5.31 25.94 -6.44
CA ASP A 217 6.72 25.51 -6.41
C ASP A 217 7.14 24.85 -7.73
N GLY A 218 6.17 24.29 -8.47
CA GLY A 218 6.42 23.61 -9.72
C GLY A 218 7.17 22.27 -9.56
N PRO A 219 7.74 21.73 -10.66
CA PRO A 219 8.50 20.48 -10.63
C PRO A 219 9.85 20.63 -9.93
N ASP A 220 10.29 19.57 -9.25
CA ASP A 220 11.62 19.50 -8.63
C ASP A 220 12.70 19.45 -9.72
N PRO A 221 13.60 20.46 -9.82
CA PRO A 221 14.62 20.49 -10.85
C PRO A 221 15.66 19.37 -10.71
N ASP A 222 15.81 18.79 -9.51
CA ASP A 222 16.78 17.74 -9.21
C ASP A 222 16.17 16.32 -9.31
N ASP A 223 14.84 16.20 -9.36
CA ASP A 223 14.12 14.91 -9.43
C ASP A 223 12.89 14.96 -10.35
N LEU A 224 13.15 14.86 -11.65
CA LEU A 224 12.14 14.84 -12.72
C LEU A 224 11.53 13.45 -12.98
N ILE A 225 11.87 12.43 -12.19
CA ILE A 225 11.48 11.03 -12.47
C ILE A 225 10.60 10.48 -11.35
N ILE A 226 10.95 10.74 -10.10
CA ILE A 226 10.26 10.17 -8.94
C ILE A 226 9.28 11.20 -8.37
N ARG A 227 9.72 12.42 -8.10
CA ARG A 227 8.94 13.50 -7.46
C ARG A 227 8.23 14.42 -8.46
N VAL A 228 7.57 13.82 -9.44
CA VAL A 228 6.84 14.56 -10.48
C VAL A 228 5.49 15.02 -9.94
N PRO A 229 5.21 16.34 -9.91
CA PRO A 229 3.91 16.84 -9.48
C PRO A 229 2.76 16.37 -10.37
N PRO A 230 1.56 16.20 -9.82
CA PRO A 230 0.42 15.83 -10.63
C PRO A 230 0.07 16.91 -11.65
N SER A 231 -0.22 16.49 -12.87
CA SER A 231 -0.65 17.36 -13.97
C SER A 231 -1.67 16.65 -14.84
N VAL A 232 -2.42 17.42 -15.62
CA VAL A 232 -3.38 16.88 -16.58
C VAL A 232 -3.08 17.38 -17.99
N THR A 233 -3.15 16.47 -18.94
CA THR A 233 -3.13 16.78 -20.37
C THR A 233 -4.49 16.43 -20.95
N TYR A 234 -5.19 17.43 -21.49
CA TYR A 234 -6.45 17.20 -22.18
C TYR A 234 -6.23 16.92 -23.67
N PRO A 235 -6.96 15.96 -24.27
CA PRO A 235 -6.94 15.80 -25.72
C PRO A 235 -7.60 17.00 -26.41
N GLU A 236 -6.92 17.61 -27.38
CA GLU A 236 -7.48 18.74 -28.15
C GLU A 236 -8.81 18.37 -28.82
N THR A 237 -8.96 17.10 -29.23
CA THR A 237 -10.17 16.57 -29.88
C THR A 237 -11.40 16.52 -28.96
N LEU A 238 -11.22 16.72 -27.65
CA LEU A 238 -12.33 16.81 -26.69
C LEU A 238 -13.12 18.12 -26.85
N PHE A 239 -12.45 19.18 -27.31
CA PHE A 239 -13.01 20.53 -27.37
C PHE A 239 -13.52 20.88 -28.77
N ASP A 240 -14.68 21.52 -28.83
CA ASP A 240 -15.14 22.18 -30.05
C ASP A 240 -14.43 23.53 -30.27
N SER A 241 -14.63 24.16 -31.43
CA SER A 241 -14.00 25.43 -31.78
C SER A 241 -14.38 26.64 -30.90
N LYS A 242 -15.19 26.42 -29.87
CA LYS A 242 -15.53 27.42 -28.83
C LYS A 242 -15.00 27.00 -27.45
N ASP A 243 -14.11 26.03 -27.41
CA ASP A 243 -13.57 25.36 -26.21
C ASP A 243 -14.68 24.88 -25.28
N ARG A 244 -15.65 24.17 -25.86
CA ARG A 244 -16.69 23.46 -25.10
C ARG A 244 -16.55 21.98 -25.35
N VAL A 245 -16.92 21.19 -24.35
CA VAL A 245 -16.89 19.73 -24.40
C VAL A 245 -18.32 19.21 -24.46
N VAL A 246 -18.55 18.15 -25.23
CA VAL A 246 -19.78 17.37 -25.16
C VAL A 246 -19.59 16.27 -24.13
N LEU A 247 -20.31 16.36 -23.03
CA LEU A 247 -20.28 15.36 -21.97
C LEU A 247 -21.47 14.40 -22.13
N ASP A 248 -21.21 13.10 -22.13
CA ASP A 248 -22.23 12.04 -22.22
C ASP A 248 -22.94 11.86 -20.87
N LEU A 249 -23.67 12.88 -20.41
CA LEU A 249 -24.38 12.85 -19.14
C LEU A 249 -25.85 12.48 -19.30
N GLY A 250 -26.36 11.64 -18.41
CA GLY A 250 -27.75 11.22 -18.41
C GLY A 250 -28.23 10.66 -17.06
N LYS A 251 -29.37 9.97 -17.09
CA LYS A 251 -29.86 9.24 -15.92
C LYS A 251 -28.84 8.15 -15.53
N PRO A 252 -28.56 7.95 -14.22
CA PRO A 252 -27.67 6.88 -13.80
C PRO A 252 -28.15 5.50 -14.26
N THR A 253 -27.22 4.63 -14.64
CA THR A 253 -27.47 3.24 -15.04
C THR A 253 -26.99 2.27 -13.96
N ASP A 254 -27.50 1.04 -13.96
CA ASP A 254 -27.10 0.00 -13.01
C ASP A 254 -25.60 -0.22 -12.94
N ALA A 255 -24.94 -0.13 -14.10
CA ALA A 255 -23.49 -0.28 -14.23
C ALA A 255 -22.72 0.71 -13.35
N ARG A 256 -23.29 1.89 -13.06
CA ARG A 256 -22.69 2.90 -12.17
C ARG A 256 -22.89 2.55 -10.71
N CYS A 257 -24.07 2.07 -10.34
CA CYS A 257 -24.39 1.67 -8.98
C CYS A 257 -23.56 0.45 -8.54
N ILE A 258 -23.46 -0.58 -9.38
CA ILE A 258 -22.81 -1.85 -9.03
C ILE A 258 -21.28 -1.75 -8.89
N GLN A 259 -20.66 -0.65 -9.35
CA GLN A 259 -19.24 -0.38 -9.07
C GLN A 259 -18.98 -0.32 -7.55
N CYS A 260 -19.93 0.23 -6.78
CA CYS A 260 -19.84 0.32 -5.32
C CYS A 260 -20.80 -0.62 -4.58
N HIS A 261 -21.91 -1.04 -5.21
CA HIS A 261 -22.96 -1.82 -4.54
C HIS A 261 -23.05 -3.29 -4.96
N ALA A 262 -22.13 -3.81 -5.79
CA ALA A 262 -22.16 -5.22 -6.15
C ALA A 262 -21.94 -6.13 -4.92
N VAL A 263 -22.59 -7.28 -4.96
CA VAL A 263 -22.52 -8.33 -3.95
C VAL A 263 -22.33 -9.66 -4.68
N ALA A 264 -21.42 -10.49 -4.19
CA ALA A 264 -21.14 -11.80 -4.76
C ALA A 264 -20.99 -12.86 -3.66
N GLU A 265 -21.62 -14.02 -3.86
CA GLU A 265 -21.36 -15.20 -3.03
C GLU A 265 -19.90 -15.67 -3.21
N VAL A 266 -19.27 -16.04 -2.10
CA VAL A 266 -17.90 -16.58 -2.12
C VAL A 266 -17.86 -17.86 -2.98
N GLY A 267 -16.84 -17.99 -3.84
CA GLY A 267 -16.67 -19.12 -4.75
C GLY A 267 -17.54 -19.11 -6.02
N LYS A 268 -18.47 -18.17 -6.19
CA LYS A 268 -19.36 -18.12 -7.36
C LYS A 268 -18.69 -17.38 -8.53
N ALA A 269 -18.70 -18.00 -9.72
CA ALA A 269 -18.14 -17.38 -10.93
C ALA A 269 -19.05 -16.27 -11.49
N LYS A 270 -18.45 -15.23 -12.11
CA LYS A 270 -19.15 -14.04 -12.64
C LYS A 270 -20.36 -14.36 -13.53
N HIS A 271 -20.25 -15.36 -14.41
CA HIS A 271 -21.33 -15.73 -15.35
C HIS A 271 -22.51 -16.47 -14.69
N HIS A 272 -22.37 -16.83 -13.41
CA HIS A 272 -23.43 -17.43 -12.60
C HIS A 272 -24.14 -16.43 -11.68
N VAL A 273 -23.79 -15.14 -11.72
CA VAL A 273 -24.56 -14.08 -11.05
C VAL A 273 -25.76 -13.77 -11.94
N THR A 274 -26.89 -14.44 -11.67
CA THR A 274 -28.14 -14.18 -12.38
C THR A 274 -28.62 -12.76 -12.06
N GLY A 275 -28.99 -11.98 -13.07
CA GLY A 275 -29.58 -10.65 -12.86
C GLY A 275 -30.91 -10.72 -12.11
N ASP A 276 -31.21 -9.68 -11.36
CA ASP A 276 -32.49 -9.50 -10.67
C ASP A 276 -33.69 -9.48 -11.66
N ILE A 277 -34.86 -9.93 -11.22
CA ILE A 277 -36.04 -10.04 -12.10
C ILE A 277 -36.50 -8.68 -12.64
N HIS A 278 -36.28 -7.60 -11.88
CA HIS A 278 -36.66 -6.25 -12.28
C HIS A 278 -35.73 -5.72 -13.38
N THR A 279 -34.42 -5.99 -13.29
CA THR A 279 -33.48 -5.60 -14.36
C THR A 279 -33.74 -6.36 -15.66
N ARG A 280 -34.15 -7.63 -15.56
CA ARG A 280 -34.65 -8.40 -16.72
C ARG A 280 -35.93 -7.83 -17.33
N ALA A 281 -36.75 -7.14 -16.54
CA ALA A 281 -37.93 -6.42 -17.00
C ALA A 281 -37.62 -5.01 -17.54
N GLY A 282 -36.34 -4.62 -17.59
CA GLY A 282 -35.89 -3.32 -18.10
C GLY A 282 -35.94 -2.19 -17.07
N MET A 283 -36.05 -2.50 -15.78
CA MET A 283 -35.89 -1.52 -14.71
C MET A 283 -34.41 -1.29 -14.38
N ASP A 284 -34.09 -0.07 -13.96
CA ASP A 284 -32.77 0.28 -13.42
C ASP A 284 -32.88 0.47 -11.89
N CYS A 285 -31.76 0.56 -11.18
CA CYS A 285 -31.68 0.82 -9.74
C CYS A 285 -32.49 2.06 -9.35
N ILE A 286 -32.39 3.12 -10.16
CA ILE A 286 -33.07 4.41 -9.96
C ILE A 286 -34.59 4.34 -10.20
N SER A 287 -35.13 3.24 -10.74
CA SER A 287 -36.58 3.03 -10.84
C SER A 287 -37.22 2.90 -9.46
N CYS A 288 -36.48 2.39 -8.46
CA CYS A 288 -36.90 2.33 -7.06
C CYS A 288 -36.12 3.32 -6.18
N HIS A 289 -34.84 3.54 -6.49
CA HIS A 289 -33.94 4.46 -5.77
C HIS A 289 -33.89 5.83 -6.45
N SER A 290 -35.03 6.48 -6.59
CA SER A 290 -35.14 7.80 -7.23
C SER A 290 -34.72 8.93 -6.28
N ASN A 291 -34.39 10.11 -6.82
CA ASN A 291 -34.04 11.29 -6.05
C ASN A 291 -34.34 12.59 -6.80
N GLY A 292 -34.49 13.67 -6.04
CA GLY A 292 -34.47 15.03 -6.57
C GLY A 292 -33.05 15.59 -6.68
N ILE A 293 -32.97 16.91 -6.93
CA ILE A 293 -31.70 17.65 -7.00
C ILE A 293 -30.90 17.59 -5.69
N ASP A 294 -31.56 17.36 -4.56
CA ASP A 294 -30.94 17.20 -3.24
C ASP A 294 -30.19 15.87 -3.07
N HIS A 295 -30.31 14.95 -4.04
CA HIS A 295 -29.68 13.63 -4.00
C HIS A 295 -30.01 12.80 -2.75
N LYS A 296 -31.17 13.05 -2.14
CA LYS A 296 -31.72 12.20 -1.08
C LYS A 296 -32.39 10.98 -1.70
N ILE A 297 -31.56 10.03 -2.11
CA ILE A 297 -31.96 8.77 -2.74
C ILE A 297 -32.98 8.02 -1.87
N ASP A 298 -34.14 7.73 -2.46
CA ASP A 298 -35.19 6.94 -1.84
C ASP A 298 -34.67 5.53 -1.53
N ARG A 299 -35.03 5.01 -0.37
CA ARG A 299 -34.60 3.69 0.11
C ARG A 299 -35.66 2.61 -0.13
N GLY A 300 -36.75 2.94 -0.84
CA GLY A 300 -37.79 2.02 -1.27
C GLY A 300 -38.61 1.43 -0.13
N SER A 301 -38.66 2.09 1.03
CA SER A 301 -39.30 1.55 2.23
C SER A 301 -40.81 1.78 2.29
N THR A 302 -41.31 2.84 1.65
CA THR A 302 -42.72 3.27 1.69
C THR A 302 -43.09 4.06 0.44
N GLY A 303 -44.38 4.11 0.08
CA GLY A 303 -44.87 4.95 -1.01
C GLY A 303 -44.68 4.35 -2.40
N ALA A 304 -44.78 5.19 -3.43
CA ALA A 304 -44.90 4.76 -4.83
C ALA A 304 -43.71 3.92 -5.35
N PHE A 305 -42.51 4.11 -4.80
CA PHE A 305 -41.30 3.37 -5.19
C PHE A 305 -41.02 2.14 -4.31
N SER A 306 -41.89 1.86 -3.33
CA SER A 306 -41.80 0.65 -2.51
C SER A 306 -42.34 -0.58 -3.25
N CYS A 307 -42.05 -1.78 -2.72
CA CYS A 307 -42.64 -3.02 -3.24
C CYS A 307 -44.17 -2.94 -3.28
N ALA A 308 -44.81 -2.42 -2.21
CA ALA A 308 -46.26 -2.33 -2.13
C ALA A 308 -46.84 -1.33 -3.14
N GLY A 309 -46.19 -0.18 -3.32
CA GLY A 309 -46.59 0.83 -4.30
C GLY A 309 -46.51 0.33 -5.74
N CYS A 310 -45.38 -0.27 -6.13
CA CYS A 310 -45.22 -0.81 -7.48
C CYS A 310 -46.15 -1.99 -7.75
N HIS A 311 -46.38 -2.86 -6.77
CA HIS A 311 -47.25 -4.03 -6.91
C HIS A 311 -48.74 -3.74 -6.64
N GLY A 312 -49.16 -2.47 -6.62
CA GLY A 312 -50.57 -2.08 -6.51
C GLY A 312 -51.25 -2.48 -5.21
N LEU A 313 -50.50 -2.78 -4.15
CA LEU A 313 -51.06 -3.22 -2.87
C LEU A 313 -51.65 -2.06 -2.04
N GLU A 314 -51.32 -0.83 -2.42
CA GLU A 314 -51.84 0.40 -1.82
C GLU A 314 -53.05 0.96 -2.59
N ASP A 315 -53.39 0.39 -3.76
CA ASP A 315 -54.52 0.79 -4.61
C ASP A 315 -55.45 -0.39 -4.85
N SER A 316 -56.62 -0.39 -4.19
CA SER A 316 -57.58 -1.50 -4.25
C SER A 316 -58.22 -1.73 -5.61
N GLU A 317 -58.08 -0.78 -6.54
CA GLU A 317 -58.66 -0.85 -7.89
C GLU A 317 -57.61 -1.20 -8.96
N ALA A 318 -56.35 -1.44 -8.58
CA ALA A 318 -55.28 -1.76 -9.52
C ALA A 318 -55.34 -3.22 -10.00
N ASP A 319 -55.68 -3.43 -11.28
CA ASP A 319 -55.63 -4.74 -11.93
C ASP A 319 -54.19 -5.17 -12.31
N ILE A 320 -53.27 -4.21 -12.37
CA ILE A 320 -51.84 -4.43 -12.65
C ILE A 320 -51.03 -3.33 -11.95
N GLY A 321 -49.86 -3.68 -11.44
CA GLY A 321 -48.95 -2.74 -10.80
C GLY A 321 -48.22 -1.82 -11.80
N SER A 322 -47.48 -0.86 -11.25
CA SER A 322 -46.59 0.00 -12.03
C SER A 322 -45.56 -0.83 -12.81
N TYR A 323 -45.15 -0.37 -13.99
CA TYR A 323 -44.25 -1.10 -14.90
C TYR A 323 -44.75 -2.50 -15.32
N GLY A 324 -46.05 -2.78 -15.17
CA GLY A 324 -46.60 -4.10 -15.45
C GLY A 324 -46.33 -5.13 -14.35
N ALA A 325 -46.00 -4.68 -13.14
CA ALA A 325 -45.73 -5.57 -12.01
C ALA A 325 -46.99 -6.41 -11.66
N PRO A 326 -46.84 -7.71 -11.35
CA PRO A 326 -47.97 -8.55 -10.99
C PRO A 326 -48.50 -8.17 -9.60
N ILE A 327 -49.82 -8.23 -9.40
CA ILE A 327 -50.42 -8.07 -8.05
C ILE A 327 -50.22 -9.38 -7.26
N PRO A 328 -49.48 -9.40 -6.13
CA PRO A 328 -49.18 -10.62 -5.42
C PRO A 328 -50.37 -11.08 -4.57
N GLU A 329 -50.93 -12.24 -4.90
CA GLU A 329 -52.12 -12.77 -4.23
C GLU A 329 -51.88 -13.25 -2.79
N HIS A 330 -50.63 -13.63 -2.46
CA HIS A 330 -50.23 -14.20 -1.16
C HIS A 330 -51.17 -15.31 -0.63
N LYS A 331 -51.79 -16.10 -1.52
CA LYS A 331 -52.74 -17.16 -1.14
C LYS A 331 -52.07 -18.19 -0.23
N GLY A 332 -52.69 -18.45 0.93
CA GLY A 332 -52.21 -19.41 1.92
C GLY A 332 -51.19 -18.87 2.92
N LEU A 333 -50.78 -17.60 2.81
CA LEU A 333 -49.88 -16.95 3.76
C LEU A 333 -50.68 -16.37 4.95
N PRO A 334 -50.34 -16.71 6.21
CA PRO A 334 -50.98 -16.11 7.37
C PRO A 334 -50.77 -14.58 7.40
N PRO A 335 -51.80 -13.75 7.70
CA PRO A 335 -51.70 -12.28 7.66
C PRO A 335 -50.54 -11.69 8.47
N ILE A 336 -50.17 -12.34 9.58
CA ILE A 336 -49.05 -11.92 10.43
C ILE A 336 -47.71 -11.80 9.66
N HIS A 337 -47.51 -12.55 8.57
CA HIS A 337 -46.30 -12.41 7.76
C HIS A 337 -46.24 -11.07 7.04
N LEU A 338 -47.37 -10.61 6.48
CA LEU A 338 -47.46 -9.32 5.80
C LEU A 338 -47.37 -8.14 6.80
N GLU A 339 -47.82 -8.36 8.04
CA GLU A 339 -47.70 -7.39 9.13
C GLU A 339 -46.27 -7.30 9.69
N LYS A 340 -45.60 -8.44 9.87
CA LYS A 340 -44.35 -8.55 10.65
C LYS A 340 -43.09 -8.74 9.83
N MET A 341 -43.18 -9.05 8.54
CA MET A 341 -42.02 -9.26 7.66
C MET A 341 -42.02 -8.24 6.52
N ALA A 342 -40.83 -7.81 6.10
CA ALA A 342 -40.64 -7.05 4.88
C ALA A 342 -40.80 -7.96 3.66
N CYS A 343 -41.24 -7.43 2.53
CA CYS A 343 -41.36 -8.20 1.27
C CYS A 343 -40.03 -8.87 0.88
N THR A 344 -38.91 -8.15 1.13
CA THR A 344 -37.55 -8.62 0.89
C THR A 344 -37.14 -9.82 1.74
N ALA A 345 -37.86 -10.14 2.83
CA ALA A 345 -37.56 -11.31 3.64
C ALA A 345 -37.69 -12.63 2.88
N CYS A 346 -38.61 -12.70 1.91
CA CYS A 346 -38.82 -13.87 1.07
C CYS A 346 -38.38 -13.66 -0.38
N HIS A 347 -38.36 -12.41 -0.87
CA HIS A 347 -38.17 -12.08 -2.29
C HIS A 347 -36.80 -11.50 -2.63
N SER A 348 -35.84 -11.45 -1.68
CA SER A 348 -34.52 -10.87 -1.90
C SER A 348 -33.42 -11.62 -1.15
N GLY A 349 -32.21 -11.57 -1.68
CA GLY A 349 -31.02 -12.22 -1.12
C GLY A 349 -30.81 -13.63 -1.64
N VAL A 350 -29.81 -14.30 -1.06
CA VAL A 350 -29.50 -15.70 -1.38
C VAL A 350 -30.64 -16.62 -0.92
N ALA A 351 -30.93 -17.66 -1.70
CA ALA A 351 -31.92 -18.66 -1.34
C ALA A 351 -31.57 -19.31 0.01
N ILE A 352 -32.57 -19.43 0.87
CA ILE A 352 -32.42 -19.89 2.26
C ILE A 352 -32.43 -21.41 2.43
N ASP A 353 -32.51 -22.18 1.34
CA ASP A 353 -32.61 -23.64 1.36
C ASP A 353 -31.38 -24.32 1.98
N HIS A 354 -30.26 -23.60 2.09
CA HIS A 354 -29.01 -24.09 2.68
C HIS A 354 -28.47 -23.24 3.84
N GLY A 355 -29.28 -22.32 4.39
CA GLY A 355 -28.85 -21.39 5.45
C GLY A 355 -28.16 -20.13 4.90
N PRO A 356 -27.52 -19.31 5.76
CA PRO A 356 -26.80 -18.11 5.33
C PRO A 356 -25.57 -18.45 4.48
N SER A 357 -25.35 -17.68 3.42
CA SER A 357 -24.16 -17.75 2.56
C SER A 357 -23.11 -16.71 2.95
N LEU A 358 -21.84 -17.07 2.73
CA LEU A 358 -20.75 -16.09 2.75
C LEU A 358 -20.80 -15.25 1.47
N VAL A 359 -20.74 -13.93 1.64
CA VAL A 359 -20.77 -12.96 0.55
C VAL A 359 -19.65 -11.94 0.68
N ARG A 360 -19.34 -11.27 -0.43
CA ARG A 360 -18.40 -10.15 -0.53
C ARG A 360 -19.11 -8.95 -1.15
N THR A 361 -18.89 -7.74 -0.63
CA THR A 361 -19.44 -6.50 -1.22
C THR A 361 -18.35 -5.63 -1.82
N SER A 362 -18.67 -4.85 -2.85
CA SER A 362 -17.70 -3.91 -3.46
C SER A 362 -17.11 -2.94 -2.43
N LYS A 363 -17.93 -2.30 -1.59
CA LYS A 363 -17.44 -1.34 -0.59
C LYS A 363 -16.58 -1.99 0.49
N ILE A 364 -17.05 -3.08 1.10
CA ILE A 364 -16.40 -3.67 2.27
C ILE A 364 -15.22 -4.56 1.86
N ASN A 365 -15.42 -5.46 0.90
CA ASN A 365 -14.41 -6.41 0.41
C ASN A 365 -13.66 -5.93 -0.83
N ARG A 366 -13.84 -4.65 -1.19
CA ARG A 366 -13.07 -3.97 -2.24
C ARG A 366 -13.24 -4.58 -3.65
N LEU A 367 -14.37 -5.21 -3.93
CA LEU A 367 -14.66 -5.78 -5.25
C LEU A 367 -14.80 -4.70 -6.34
N GLY A 368 -14.62 -5.12 -7.60
CA GLY A 368 -14.85 -4.26 -8.76
C GLY A 368 -13.68 -3.35 -9.15
N ILE A 369 -12.55 -3.47 -8.44
CA ILE A 369 -11.30 -2.77 -8.77
C ILE A 369 -10.40 -3.74 -9.53
N HIS A 370 -9.93 -3.34 -10.70
CA HIS A 370 -9.15 -4.19 -11.59
C HIS A 370 -7.69 -3.74 -11.63
N GLY A 371 -6.74 -4.68 -11.68
CA GLY A 371 -5.31 -4.34 -11.76
C GLY A 371 -4.45 -5.18 -10.81
N ARG A 372 -3.20 -4.73 -10.58
CA ARG A 372 -2.20 -5.44 -9.76
C ARG A 372 -2.29 -5.13 -8.25
N ALA A 373 -3.32 -4.41 -7.80
CA ALA A 373 -3.51 -4.16 -6.39
C ALA A 373 -3.82 -5.50 -5.68
N GLN A 374 -2.91 -5.97 -4.84
CA GLN A 374 -3.09 -7.15 -3.99
C GLN A 374 -3.71 -6.68 -2.68
N TRP A 375 -5.04 -6.82 -2.56
CA TRP A 375 -5.77 -6.51 -1.34
C TRP A 375 -6.44 -7.78 -0.85
N MET A 376 -6.53 -8.00 0.46
CA MET A 376 -7.42 -9.04 0.98
C MET A 376 -8.86 -8.68 0.70
N ILE A 377 -9.46 -9.44 -0.20
CA ILE A 377 -10.88 -9.34 -0.58
C ILE A 377 -11.72 -10.36 0.18
N GLU A 378 -11.07 -11.25 0.93
CA GLU A 378 -11.64 -12.33 1.73
C GLU A 378 -12.15 -11.82 3.08
N ALA A 379 -11.54 -10.75 3.61
CA ALA A 379 -11.94 -10.10 4.84
C ALA A 379 -12.70 -8.78 4.59
N PRO A 380 -13.64 -8.43 5.49
CA PRO A 380 -14.22 -9.29 6.51
C PRO A 380 -15.10 -10.39 5.88
N GLN A 381 -15.31 -11.47 6.65
CA GLN A 381 -16.32 -12.47 6.32
C GLN A 381 -17.72 -11.94 6.63
N ILE A 382 -18.58 -11.89 5.61
CA ILE A 382 -19.95 -11.38 5.71
C ILE A 382 -20.93 -12.51 5.40
N LEU A 383 -21.95 -12.68 6.25
CA LEU A 383 -23.02 -13.65 6.07
C LEU A 383 -24.32 -12.97 5.61
N GLU A 384 -25.04 -13.57 4.66
CA GLU A 384 -26.40 -13.16 4.26
C GLU A 384 -27.24 -14.36 3.78
N PRO A 385 -28.58 -14.35 3.95
CA PRO A 385 -29.35 -13.40 4.75
C PRO A 385 -29.39 -13.78 6.24
N ILE A 386 -29.31 -12.79 7.12
CA ILE A 386 -29.62 -12.91 8.55
C ILE A 386 -30.91 -12.14 8.83
N PHE A 387 -31.93 -12.78 9.38
CA PHE A 387 -33.22 -12.13 9.63
C PHE A 387 -33.25 -11.43 10.99
N LYS A 388 -33.45 -10.11 10.97
CA LYS A 388 -33.59 -9.26 12.16
C LYS A 388 -34.69 -8.23 11.93
N ARG A 389 -35.26 -7.70 13.01
CA ARG A 389 -36.12 -6.51 12.94
C ARG A 389 -35.29 -5.29 12.53
N ASP A 390 -35.72 -4.59 11.49
CA ASP A 390 -35.12 -3.31 11.09
C ASP A 390 -35.75 -2.12 11.85
N GLY A 391 -35.38 -0.89 11.47
CA GLY A 391 -35.91 0.33 12.09
C GLY A 391 -37.41 0.54 11.91
N SER A 392 -38.08 -0.19 10.99
CA SER A 392 -39.54 -0.20 10.86
C SER A 392 -40.22 -1.22 11.78
N GLY A 393 -39.44 -2.04 12.50
CA GLY A 393 -39.92 -3.12 13.36
C GLY A 393 -40.29 -4.41 12.62
N LYS A 394 -40.22 -4.43 11.28
CA LYS A 394 -40.44 -5.62 10.44
C LYS A 394 -39.18 -6.48 10.35
N ILE A 395 -39.36 -7.79 10.22
CA ILE A 395 -38.29 -8.75 9.98
C ILE A 395 -37.82 -8.60 8.53
N ALA A 396 -36.55 -8.30 8.33
CA ALA A 396 -35.93 -8.07 7.03
C ALA A 396 -34.58 -8.80 6.92
N PRO A 397 -34.09 -9.09 5.69
CA PRO A 397 -32.77 -9.68 5.52
C PRO A 397 -31.68 -8.65 5.80
N HIS A 398 -30.68 -9.06 6.57
CA HIS A 398 -29.51 -8.28 6.95
C HIS A 398 -28.24 -9.04 6.58
N ARG A 399 -27.14 -8.28 6.49
CA ARG A 399 -25.79 -8.82 6.49
C ARG A 399 -25.23 -8.78 7.90
N MET A 400 -24.42 -9.77 8.23
CA MET A 400 -23.74 -9.85 9.52
C MET A 400 -22.25 -10.10 9.32
N MET A 401 -21.43 -9.39 10.10
CA MET A 401 -20.02 -9.72 10.33
C MET A 401 -19.74 -9.62 11.82
N TRP A 402 -18.73 -10.34 12.29
CA TRP A 402 -18.19 -10.16 13.62
C TRP A 402 -17.06 -9.14 13.57
N PRO A 403 -17.06 -8.07 14.39
CA PRO A 403 -15.88 -7.21 14.47
C PRO A 403 -14.72 -7.98 15.11
N ALA A 404 -13.49 -7.65 14.71
CA ALA A 404 -12.30 -8.05 15.44
C ALA A 404 -11.36 -6.84 15.54
N PHE A 405 -10.90 -6.49 16.73
CA PHE A 405 -10.09 -5.28 16.92
C PHE A 405 -9.46 -5.25 18.32
N TRP A 406 -8.40 -4.46 18.46
CA TRP A 406 -7.77 -4.16 19.75
C TRP A 406 -8.42 -2.93 20.38
N ALA A 407 -8.59 -2.92 21.69
CA ALA A 407 -9.19 -1.81 22.41
C ALA A 407 -8.60 -1.64 23.80
N ARG A 408 -8.58 -0.40 24.31
CA ARG A 408 -8.48 -0.18 25.76
C ARG A 408 -9.85 -0.34 26.38
N SER A 409 -9.91 -1.09 27.47
CA SER A 409 -11.12 -1.36 28.23
C SER A 409 -11.18 -0.49 29.48
N SER A 410 -12.33 0.16 29.70
CA SER A 410 -12.67 0.83 30.94
C SER A 410 -14.05 0.39 31.40
N GLY A 411 -14.10 -0.74 32.11
CA GLY A 411 -15.37 -1.40 32.45
C GLY A 411 -16.04 -1.98 31.21
N ASP A 412 -17.25 -1.51 30.90
CA ASP A 412 -18.00 -1.94 29.70
C ASP A 412 -17.66 -1.11 28.45
N ASP A 413 -16.91 0.00 28.61
CA ASP A 413 -16.55 0.87 27.51
C ASP A 413 -15.27 0.38 26.81
N LEU A 414 -15.37 0.17 25.50
CA LEU A 414 -14.26 -0.23 24.64
C LEU A 414 -13.86 0.93 23.74
N LYS A 415 -12.64 1.44 23.91
CA LYS A 415 -12.03 2.42 23.00
C LYS A 415 -11.09 1.69 22.04
N PRO A 416 -11.43 1.56 20.74
CA PRO A 416 -10.55 0.92 19.77
C PRO A 416 -9.16 1.56 19.72
N LEU A 417 -8.15 0.74 19.47
CA LEU A 417 -6.78 1.16 19.19
C LEU A 417 -6.55 1.20 17.69
N ASP A 418 -5.69 2.12 17.26
CA ASP A 418 -5.24 2.15 15.88
C ASP A 418 -4.39 0.90 15.56
N ALA A 419 -4.62 0.31 14.39
CA ALA A 419 -3.93 -0.90 13.98
C ALA A 419 -2.42 -0.69 13.82
N GLN A 420 -1.99 0.50 13.37
CA GLN A 420 -0.56 0.82 13.23
C GLN A 420 0.11 0.91 14.59
N ASP A 421 -0.53 1.51 15.59
CA ASP A 421 -0.03 1.58 16.97
C ASP A 421 0.13 0.18 17.60
N VAL A 422 -0.79 -0.73 17.30
CA VAL A 422 -0.71 -2.13 17.73
C VAL A 422 0.47 -2.83 17.04
N MET A 423 0.61 -2.67 15.73
CA MET A 423 1.70 -3.28 14.96
C MET A 423 3.08 -2.72 15.35
N ALA A 424 3.18 -1.44 15.68
CA ALA A 424 4.43 -0.84 16.14
C ALA A 424 4.99 -1.50 17.42
N GLN A 425 4.11 -2.03 18.28
CA GLN A 425 4.49 -2.64 19.55
C GLN A 425 4.57 -4.18 19.51
N SER A 426 3.77 -4.81 18.65
CA SER A 426 3.55 -6.27 18.66
C SER A 426 3.75 -6.95 17.31
N SER A 427 4.35 -6.28 16.32
CA SER A 427 4.59 -6.84 14.97
C SER A 427 5.37 -8.15 14.97
N ASP A 428 6.34 -8.31 15.88
CA ASP A 428 7.13 -9.53 16.03
C ASP A 428 6.31 -10.77 16.49
N ILE A 429 5.09 -10.55 16.96
CA ILE A 429 4.15 -11.59 17.42
C ILE A 429 3.00 -11.76 16.42
N LEU A 430 2.45 -10.65 15.93
CA LEU A 430 1.26 -10.61 15.08
C LEU A 430 1.58 -10.84 13.60
N ASP A 431 2.79 -10.48 13.16
CA ASP A 431 3.29 -10.74 11.80
C ASP A 431 4.56 -11.62 11.83
N PRO A 432 4.44 -12.90 12.26
CA PRO A 432 5.58 -13.80 12.40
C PRO A 432 6.23 -14.12 11.04
N ALA A 433 5.47 -13.99 9.94
CA ALA A 433 5.97 -14.15 8.58
C ALA A 433 7.01 -13.07 8.25
N MET A 434 6.75 -11.80 8.56
CA MET A 434 7.70 -10.70 8.38
C MET A 434 9.00 -10.91 9.16
N VAL A 435 8.92 -11.44 10.39
CA VAL A 435 10.12 -11.72 11.21
C VAL A 435 11.04 -12.69 10.48
N VAL A 436 10.49 -13.78 9.93
CA VAL A 436 11.25 -14.76 9.15
C VAL A 436 11.70 -14.18 7.80
N ALA A 437 10.81 -13.49 7.09
CA ALA A 437 11.09 -12.90 5.79
C ALA A 437 12.20 -11.85 5.86
N SER A 438 12.33 -11.12 6.98
CA SER A 438 13.43 -10.18 7.19
C SER A 438 14.79 -10.88 7.20
N VAL A 439 14.91 -12.05 7.85
CA VAL A 439 16.10 -12.91 7.82
C VAL A 439 16.34 -13.46 6.42
N LEU A 440 15.32 -14.05 5.78
CA LEU A 440 15.43 -14.61 4.42
C LEU A 440 15.85 -13.56 3.39
N SER A 441 15.34 -12.34 3.52
CA SER A 441 15.72 -11.20 2.66
C SER A 441 17.20 -10.85 2.78
N ARG A 442 17.80 -10.96 3.99
CA ARG A 442 19.24 -10.76 4.18
C ARG A 442 20.06 -11.91 3.60
N LEU A 443 19.62 -13.14 3.81
CA LEU A 443 20.25 -14.31 3.20
C LEU A 443 20.17 -14.28 1.66
N GLY A 444 19.08 -13.77 1.09
CA GLY A 444 18.91 -13.61 -0.36
C GLY A 444 19.83 -12.58 -1.01
N LYS A 445 20.49 -11.71 -0.22
CA LYS A 445 21.51 -10.78 -0.73
C LYS A 445 22.89 -11.44 -0.92
N ILE A 446 23.09 -12.63 -0.36
CA ILE A 446 24.37 -13.33 -0.39
C ILE A 446 24.66 -13.85 -1.79
N LYS A 447 25.90 -13.65 -2.23
CA LYS A 447 26.37 -14.03 -3.55
C LYS A 447 27.44 -15.09 -3.48
N ASP A 448 27.53 -15.92 -4.50
CA ASP A 448 28.65 -16.82 -4.71
C ASP A 448 29.88 -16.07 -5.26
N GLN A 449 30.98 -16.81 -5.48
CA GLN A 449 32.25 -16.27 -5.98
C GLN A 449 32.13 -15.65 -7.39
N ASP A 450 31.15 -16.07 -8.17
CA ASP A 450 30.90 -15.59 -9.53
C ASP A 450 29.95 -14.38 -9.54
N GLY A 451 29.44 -13.97 -8.38
CA GLY A 451 28.56 -12.81 -8.20
C GLY A 451 27.08 -13.10 -8.44
N TYR A 452 26.69 -14.36 -8.58
CA TYR A 452 25.30 -14.82 -8.65
C TYR A 452 24.73 -15.04 -7.25
N ALA A 453 23.41 -15.15 -7.12
CA ALA A 453 22.79 -15.47 -5.83
C ALA A 453 23.27 -16.85 -5.34
N TYR A 454 23.71 -16.94 -4.08
CA TYR A 454 24.27 -18.17 -3.52
C TYR A 454 23.30 -19.37 -3.58
N GLY A 455 22.01 -19.09 -3.41
CA GLY A 455 20.94 -20.08 -3.47
C GLY A 455 19.61 -19.42 -3.11
N GLN A 456 18.52 -20.19 -3.15
CA GLN A 456 17.23 -19.70 -2.71
C GLN A 456 17.13 -19.83 -1.17
N PRO A 457 17.11 -18.73 -0.40
CA PRO A 457 17.00 -18.82 1.05
C PRO A 457 15.63 -19.36 1.45
N VAL A 458 15.61 -20.26 2.43
CA VAL A 458 14.39 -20.88 2.95
C VAL A 458 14.39 -21.00 4.46
N PHE A 459 13.18 -21.00 5.02
CA PHE A 459 12.89 -21.27 6.42
C PHE A 459 12.16 -22.60 6.55
N VAL A 460 12.46 -23.37 7.60
CA VAL A 460 11.83 -24.67 7.84
C VAL A 460 11.16 -24.69 9.21
N SER A 461 9.88 -25.03 9.23
CA SER A 461 9.10 -25.22 10.45
C SER A 461 8.14 -26.38 10.29
N ASP A 462 8.10 -27.29 11.28
CA ASP A 462 7.26 -28.49 11.29
C ASP A 462 7.29 -29.32 9.99
N GLY A 463 8.48 -29.42 9.37
CA GLY A 463 8.69 -30.15 8.13
C GLY A 463 8.18 -29.46 6.87
N ILE A 464 7.70 -28.22 6.98
CA ILE A 464 7.28 -27.38 5.85
C ILE A 464 8.39 -26.40 5.54
N VAL A 465 8.69 -26.24 4.25
CA VAL A 465 9.67 -25.27 3.73
C VAL A 465 8.94 -24.02 3.28
N TYR A 466 9.42 -22.85 3.71
CA TYR A 466 8.87 -21.55 3.41
C TYR A 466 9.89 -20.68 2.67
N GLN A 467 9.41 -19.86 1.76
CA GLN A 467 10.19 -18.86 1.02
C GLN A 467 9.56 -17.47 1.19
N SER A 468 10.39 -16.42 1.19
CA SER A 468 9.89 -15.05 1.25
C SER A 468 9.26 -14.64 -0.07
N THR A 469 8.12 -13.95 0.00
CA THR A 469 7.48 -13.30 -1.14
C THR A 469 8.06 -11.88 -1.35
N ALA A 470 7.78 -11.27 -2.50
CA ALA A 470 8.30 -9.93 -2.84
C ALA A 470 7.76 -8.82 -1.93
N ASP A 471 6.60 -9.02 -1.31
CA ASP A 471 5.93 -8.13 -0.36
C ASP A 471 6.28 -8.42 1.11
N GLY A 472 7.22 -9.34 1.37
CA GLY A 472 7.70 -9.65 2.72
C GLY A 472 6.85 -10.65 3.50
N GLY A 473 5.90 -11.32 2.84
CA GLY A 473 5.20 -12.49 3.36
C GLY A 473 6.00 -13.79 3.19
N LEU A 474 5.35 -14.92 3.47
CA LEU A 474 5.90 -16.25 3.29
C LEU A 474 4.94 -17.14 2.51
N ASP A 475 5.47 -17.83 1.50
CA ASP A 475 4.76 -18.90 0.79
C ASP A 475 5.33 -20.26 1.16
N GLN A 476 4.47 -21.28 1.20
CA GLN A 476 4.91 -22.67 1.26
C GLN A 476 5.63 -23.03 -0.04
N HIS A 477 6.89 -23.47 0.07
CA HIS A 477 7.67 -23.98 -1.03
C HIS A 477 7.51 -25.51 -1.11
N PRO A 478 7.02 -26.08 -2.24
CA PRO A 478 6.88 -27.51 -2.38
C PRO A 478 8.26 -28.18 -2.46
N TYR A 479 8.71 -28.77 -1.34
CA TYR A 479 9.98 -29.46 -1.24
C TYR A 479 9.79 -30.96 -0.98
N ASN A 480 10.37 -31.81 -1.85
CA ASN A 480 10.25 -33.27 -1.77
C ASN A 480 11.54 -33.97 -1.31
N GLY A 481 12.58 -33.20 -0.95
CA GLY A 481 13.84 -33.75 -0.48
C GLY A 481 13.84 -34.06 1.03
N GLU A 482 14.95 -34.61 1.52
CA GLU A 482 15.12 -34.88 2.95
C GLU A 482 15.37 -33.56 3.71
N ILE A 483 14.64 -33.36 4.81
CA ILE A 483 14.83 -32.23 5.71
C ILE A 483 15.64 -32.73 6.92
N PRO A 484 16.89 -32.27 7.11
CA PRO A 484 17.70 -32.68 8.26
C PRO A 484 17.03 -32.30 9.59
N GLY A 485 17.15 -33.16 10.60
CA GLY A 485 16.64 -32.87 11.95
C GLY A 485 17.32 -31.63 12.56
N ALA A 486 16.54 -30.75 13.21
CA ALA A 486 16.95 -29.46 13.80
C ALA A 486 17.31 -28.33 12.79
N PHE A 487 17.00 -28.49 11.51
CA PHE A 487 17.19 -27.48 10.49
C PHE A 487 16.11 -26.38 10.56
N ARG A 488 16.51 -25.10 10.61
CA ARG A 488 15.59 -23.95 10.67
C ARG A 488 15.73 -22.99 9.49
N PHE A 489 16.96 -22.75 9.04
CA PHE A 489 17.27 -21.84 7.93
C PHE A 489 18.37 -22.43 7.06
N GLY A 490 18.31 -22.15 5.77
CA GLY A 490 19.36 -22.51 4.82
C GLY A 490 19.03 -22.10 3.39
N TYR A 491 19.63 -22.79 2.43
CA TYR A 491 19.47 -22.52 1.01
C TYR A 491 19.04 -23.77 0.26
N ILE A 492 18.15 -23.60 -0.72
CA ILE A 492 17.97 -24.58 -1.79
C ILE A 492 18.99 -24.26 -2.88
N VAL A 493 19.90 -25.19 -3.13
CA VAL A 493 20.89 -25.16 -4.21
C VAL A 493 20.80 -26.48 -4.95
N ASP A 494 20.61 -26.45 -6.27
CA ASP A 494 20.45 -27.65 -7.10
C ASP A 494 19.40 -28.66 -6.56
N ASN A 495 18.26 -28.15 -6.08
CA ASN A 495 17.18 -28.91 -5.41
C ASN A 495 17.57 -29.64 -4.10
N ALA A 496 18.76 -29.39 -3.57
CA ALA A 496 19.18 -29.87 -2.25
C ALA A 496 19.04 -28.76 -1.20
N LEU A 497 18.54 -29.12 -0.02
CA LEU A 497 18.48 -28.23 1.13
C LEU A 497 19.81 -28.25 1.88
N LEU A 498 20.54 -27.14 1.83
CA LEU A 498 21.86 -26.98 2.42
C LEU A 498 21.83 -25.99 3.60
N PRO A 499 22.62 -26.22 4.68
CA PRO A 499 22.70 -25.28 5.79
C PRO A 499 23.23 -23.92 5.33
N ILE A 500 23.00 -22.86 6.12
CA ILE A 500 23.50 -21.52 5.81
C ILE A 500 25.00 -21.52 5.53
N ALA A 501 25.77 -22.29 6.30
CA ALA A 501 27.18 -22.57 6.02
C ALA A 501 27.48 -24.05 6.31
N GLU A 502 28.43 -24.60 5.56
CA GLU A 502 28.89 -25.97 5.73
C GLU A 502 29.67 -26.13 7.05
N PRO A 503 29.27 -27.04 7.96
CA PRO A 503 29.99 -27.27 9.20
C PRO A 503 31.40 -27.83 8.96
N TYR A 504 32.30 -27.63 9.92
CA TYR A 504 33.65 -28.19 9.93
C TYR A 504 33.93 -28.86 11.28
N ASP A 505 35.06 -29.57 11.40
CA ASP A 505 35.48 -30.14 12.68
C ASP A 505 36.01 -29.03 13.62
N ALA A 506 35.19 -28.65 14.59
CA ALA A 506 35.49 -27.58 15.55
C ALA A 506 36.67 -27.90 16.49
N GLU A 507 37.07 -29.17 16.60
CA GLU A 507 38.21 -29.63 17.41
C GLU A 507 39.55 -29.54 16.64
N GLU A 508 39.51 -29.38 15.31
CA GLU A 508 40.72 -29.22 14.51
C GLU A 508 41.30 -27.81 14.68
N GLU A 509 42.56 -27.74 15.09
CA GLU A 509 43.29 -26.48 15.26
C GLU A 509 43.36 -25.74 13.91
N ASN A 510 42.73 -24.55 13.84
CA ASN A 510 42.53 -23.76 12.63
C ASN A 510 41.69 -24.44 11.52
N GLY A 511 40.86 -25.44 11.84
CA GLY A 511 39.97 -26.11 10.88
C GLY A 511 39.16 -25.12 10.03
N PHE A 512 38.64 -24.05 10.63
CA PHE A 512 37.95 -22.96 9.91
C PHE A 512 38.85 -22.19 8.92
N TYR A 513 40.10 -21.92 9.31
CA TYR A 513 41.04 -21.09 8.55
C TYR A 513 41.79 -21.85 7.45
N TYR A 514 41.90 -23.19 7.56
CA TYR A 514 42.51 -24.05 6.54
C TYR A 514 41.56 -24.48 5.43
N LEU A 515 40.27 -24.20 5.58
CA LEU A 515 39.26 -24.40 4.54
C LEU A 515 39.32 -23.28 3.50
N ASP A 516 38.87 -23.60 2.28
CA ASP A 516 38.74 -22.73 1.11
C ASP A 516 38.39 -21.27 1.49
N GLU A 517 39.15 -20.30 0.97
CA GLU A 517 38.94 -18.85 1.19
C GLU A 517 37.47 -18.46 0.97
N SER A 518 36.80 -19.15 0.05
CA SER A 518 35.38 -18.96 -0.25
C SER A 518 34.43 -19.21 0.92
N ARG A 519 34.75 -20.16 1.81
CA ARG A 519 33.92 -20.46 2.98
C ARG A 519 34.00 -19.33 3.99
N GLN A 520 35.19 -18.75 4.17
CA GLN A 520 35.39 -17.62 5.06
C GLN A 520 34.66 -16.39 4.55
N GLU A 521 34.79 -16.09 3.25
CA GLU A 521 34.05 -15.00 2.59
C GLU A 521 32.53 -15.17 2.70
N HIS A 522 32.02 -16.39 2.57
CA HIS A 522 30.60 -16.70 2.74
C HIS A 522 30.11 -16.42 4.17
N VAL A 523 30.83 -16.94 5.18
CA VAL A 523 30.47 -16.71 6.59
C VAL A 523 30.54 -15.23 6.96
N ILE A 524 31.55 -14.50 6.46
CA ILE A 524 31.63 -13.03 6.61
C ILE A 524 30.39 -12.37 6.01
N SER A 525 30.06 -12.70 4.75
CA SER A 525 28.92 -12.12 4.05
C SER A 525 27.60 -12.35 4.79
N VAL A 526 27.39 -13.56 5.31
CA VAL A 526 26.20 -13.90 6.11
C VAL A 526 26.16 -13.07 7.40
N LEU A 527 27.23 -13.05 8.19
CA LEU A 527 27.27 -12.30 9.44
C LEU A 527 27.09 -10.78 9.20
N THR A 528 27.65 -10.24 8.12
CA THR A 528 27.49 -8.83 7.74
C THR A 528 26.03 -8.54 7.37
N ALA A 529 25.40 -9.40 6.57
CA ALA A 529 24.00 -9.24 6.19
C ALA A 529 23.04 -9.35 7.39
N LEU A 530 23.32 -10.25 8.33
CA LEU A 530 22.54 -10.40 9.57
C LEU A 530 22.76 -9.22 10.54
N ALA A 531 23.94 -8.59 10.54
CA ALA A 531 24.21 -7.41 11.36
C ALA A 531 23.28 -6.22 11.02
N GLU A 532 22.76 -6.15 9.78
CA GLU A 532 21.78 -5.13 9.36
C GLU A 532 20.43 -5.21 10.10
N ILE A 533 20.12 -6.36 10.71
CA ILE A 533 18.83 -6.63 11.38
C ILE A 533 19.02 -7.13 12.82
N ALA A 534 20.23 -7.01 13.37
CA ALA A 534 20.53 -7.48 14.72
C ALA A 534 19.71 -6.68 15.76
N PRO A 535 19.01 -7.34 16.70
CA PRO A 535 18.32 -6.66 17.79
C PRO A 535 19.28 -5.81 18.64
N ASP A 536 18.74 -4.76 19.27
CA ASP A 536 19.52 -3.82 20.07
C ASP A 536 20.38 -4.51 21.16
N GLY A 537 21.68 -4.22 21.11
CA GLY A 537 22.67 -4.77 22.03
C GLY A 537 23.02 -6.24 21.78
N THR A 538 22.73 -6.77 20.58
CA THR A 538 23.12 -8.12 20.18
C THR A 538 24.09 -8.10 19.00
N THR A 539 24.87 -9.18 18.83
CA THR A 539 25.71 -9.39 17.64
C THR A 539 25.35 -10.71 16.97
N PRO A 540 25.27 -10.77 15.62
CA PRO A 540 25.07 -12.05 14.93
C PRO A 540 26.26 -12.97 15.17
N ALA A 541 25.99 -14.27 15.29
CA ALA A 541 27.03 -15.27 15.44
C ALA A 541 26.63 -16.61 14.81
N TRP A 542 27.66 -17.37 14.45
CA TRP A 542 27.55 -18.78 14.10
C TRP A 542 28.18 -19.65 15.20
N ILE A 543 27.36 -20.49 15.82
CA ILE A 543 27.76 -21.42 16.88
C ILE A 543 27.95 -22.80 16.27
N LEU A 544 29.11 -23.39 16.50
CA LEU A 544 29.46 -24.72 16.04
C LEU A 544 30.16 -25.48 17.17
N GLY A 545 29.43 -26.36 17.86
CA GLY A 545 29.97 -27.07 19.02
C GLY A 545 30.33 -26.12 20.16
N SER A 546 31.59 -26.15 20.58
CA SER A 546 32.17 -25.25 21.59
C SER A 546 32.68 -23.92 21.02
N LYS A 547 32.49 -23.65 19.73
CA LYS A 547 33.06 -22.47 19.06
C LYS A 547 31.98 -21.46 18.69
N LEU A 548 32.29 -20.18 18.92
CA LEU A 548 31.46 -19.04 18.54
C LEU A 548 32.19 -18.18 17.51
N HIS A 549 31.58 -18.00 16.34
CA HIS A 549 32.10 -17.19 15.26
C HIS A 549 31.40 -15.83 15.25
N ARG A 550 32.15 -14.74 15.42
CA ARG A 550 31.65 -13.36 15.39
C ARG A 550 32.47 -12.52 14.42
N LEU A 551 31.88 -11.47 13.86
CA LEU A 551 32.64 -10.48 13.11
C LEU A 551 33.35 -9.52 14.06
N GLN A 552 34.64 -9.32 13.81
CA GLN A 552 35.42 -8.24 14.39
C GLN A 552 35.87 -7.28 13.28
N ASN A 553 35.72 -5.99 13.53
CA ASN A 553 36.28 -4.97 12.63
C ASN A 553 37.80 -5.00 12.71
N VAL A 554 38.46 -4.86 11.57
CA VAL A 554 39.92 -4.78 11.53
C VAL A 554 40.39 -3.48 12.20
N GLU A 555 41.39 -3.60 13.06
CA GLU A 555 42.10 -2.42 13.57
C GLU A 555 43.05 -1.88 12.49
N TYR A 556 42.90 -0.60 12.20
CA TYR A 556 43.68 0.09 11.18
C TYR A 556 44.92 0.74 11.80
N ALA A 557 46.10 0.23 11.46
CA ALA A 557 47.35 0.82 11.92
C ALA A 557 47.68 2.07 11.09
N LEU A 558 47.90 3.21 11.76
CA LEU A 558 48.35 4.43 11.10
C LEU A 558 49.74 4.20 10.48
N LEU A 559 49.86 4.40 9.17
CA LEU A 559 51.14 4.40 8.49
C LEU A 559 51.86 5.72 8.79
N PRO A 560 53.14 5.70 9.21
CA PRO A 560 53.92 6.92 9.41
C PRO A 560 53.93 7.79 8.14
N ALA A 561 53.81 9.10 8.31
CA ALA A 561 53.71 10.05 7.19
C ALA A 561 54.88 9.94 6.20
N GLU A 562 56.10 9.69 6.69
CA GLU A 562 57.28 9.44 5.86
C GLU A 562 57.13 8.19 4.98
N GLY A 563 56.58 7.11 5.55
CA GLY A 563 56.31 5.86 4.82
C GLY A 563 55.24 6.04 3.74
N PHE A 564 54.20 6.82 4.02
CA PHE A 564 53.16 7.14 3.03
C PHE A 564 53.70 8.02 1.90
N ALA A 565 54.49 9.04 2.22
CA ALA A 565 55.14 9.90 1.25
C ALA A 565 56.08 9.11 0.33
N GLN A 566 56.84 8.16 0.89
CA GLN A 566 57.73 7.29 0.11
C GLN A 566 56.96 6.42 -0.87
N LEU A 567 55.84 5.80 -0.46
CA LEU A 567 55.03 4.97 -1.35
C LEU A 567 54.42 5.78 -2.51
N LYS A 568 53.97 7.02 -2.23
CA LYS A 568 53.51 7.95 -3.28
C LYS A 568 54.64 8.30 -4.25
N GLN A 569 55.83 8.58 -3.73
CA GLN A 569 57.00 8.91 -4.54
C GLN A 569 57.43 7.71 -5.40
N ASP A 570 57.41 6.49 -4.87
CA ASP A 570 57.78 5.27 -5.57
C ASP A 570 56.80 4.98 -6.72
N ALA A 571 55.49 5.13 -6.48
CA ALA A 571 54.46 4.95 -7.50
C ALA A 571 54.58 6.00 -8.61
N GLU A 572 54.76 7.27 -8.25
CA GLU A 572 54.94 8.35 -9.23
C GLU A 572 56.23 8.16 -10.05
N LYS A 573 57.33 7.77 -9.40
CA LYS A 573 58.59 7.46 -10.08
C LYS A 573 58.45 6.31 -11.08
N ALA A 574 57.73 5.24 -10.70
CA ALA A 574 57.48 4.10 -11.58
C ALA A 574 56.59 4.50 -12.77
N LYS A 575 55.54 5.30 -12.54
CA LYS A 575 54.68 5.86 -13.58
C LYS A 575 55.46 6.74 -14.56
N VAL A 576 56.26 7.68 -14.06
CA VAL A 576 57.12 8.55 -14.88
C VAL A 576 58.09 7.73 -15.73
N ALA A 577 58.67 6.66 -15.18
CA ALA A 577 59.58 5.78 -15.93
C ALA A 577 58.86 5.08 -17.11
N VAL A 578 57.63 4.59 -16.89
CA VAL A 578 56.79 4.01 -17.95
C VAL A 578 56.42 5.05 -19.00
N THR A 579 55.89 6.22 -18.59
CA THR A 579 55.48 7.29 -19.52
C THR A 579 56.66 7.80 -20.35
N THR A 580 57.82 7.97 -19.74
CA THR A 580 59.04 8.44 -20.42
C THR A 580 59.48 7.46 -21.50
N LEU A 581 59.56 6.17 -21.19
CA LEU A 581 59.99 5.16 -22.14
C LEU A 581 58.92 4.89 -23.22
N ALA A 582 57.64 4.86 -22.85
CA ALA A 582 56.54 4.71 -23.82
C ALA A 582 56.50 5.89 -24.82
N THR A 583 56.74 7.12 -24.35
CA THR A 583 56.83 8.31 -25.21
C THR A 583 58.04 8.25 -26.13
N LYS A 584 59.21 7.87 -25.63
CA LYS A 584 60.42 7.70 -26.44
C LYS A 584 60.25 6.65 -27.54
N LEU A 585 59.47 5.60 -27.28
CA LEU A 585 59.22 4.51 -28.23
C LEU A 585 58.05 4.76 -29.18
N ASP A 586 57.32 5.86 -29.03
CA ASP A 586 56.06 6.15 -29.74
C ASP A 586 55.01 5.01 -29.60
N VAL A 587 54.91 4.48 -28.37
CA VAL A 587 54.04 3.34 -28.04
C VAL A 587 52.94 3.79 -27.07
N ALA A 588 51.70 3.41 -27.36
CA ALA A 588 50.60 3.40 -26.42
C ALA A 588 50.54 2.05 -25.70
N THR A 589 50.24 2.07 -24.40
CA THR A 589 50.22 0.88 -23.55
C THR A 589 48.82 0.67 -23.00
N GLU A 590 48.34 -0.57 -23.04
CA GLU A 590 47.04 -0.96 -22.49
C GLU A 590 47.21 -2.21 -21.62
N VAL A 591 46.38 -2.34 -20.59
CA VAL A 591 46.35 -3.51 -19.72
C VAL A 591 44.99 -4.16 -19.87
N ASP A 592 44.98 -5.40 -20.35
CA ASP A 592 43.79 -6.24 -20.53
C ASP A 592 43.92 -7.47 -19.61
N GLY A 593 43.25 -7.42 -18.46
CA GLY A 593 43.39 -8.40 -17.38
C GLY A 593 44.85 -8.52 -16.89
N THR A 594 45.49 -9.66 -17.15
CA THR A 594 46.91 -9.90 -16.81
C THR A 594 47.89 -9.61 -17.96
N LYS A 595 47.38 -9.29 -19.16
CA LYS A 595 48.19 -9.08 -20.36
C LYS A 595 48.48 -7.59 -20.55
N GLN A 596 49.75 -7.27 -20.79
CA GLN A 596 50.20 -5.94 -21.18
C GLN A 596 50.31 -5.89 -22.70
N LYS A 597 49.53 -5.01 -23.33
CA LYS A 597 49.49 -4.80 -24.77
C LYS A 597 50.19 -3.49 -25.13
N PHE A 598 50.87 -3.49 -26.26
CA PHE A 598 51.64 -2.36 -26.76
C PHE A 598 51.17 -2.04 -28.17
N TYR A 599 50.89 -0.78 -28.47
CA TYR A 599 50.42 -0.33 -29.77
C TYR A 599 51.32 0.78 -30.28
N ARG A 600 51.71 0.75 -31.55
CA ARG A 600 52.37 1.91 -32.16
C ARG A 600 51.36 3.05 -32.26
N LYS A 601 51.70 4.26 -31.83
CA LYS A 601 50.76 5.39 -31.82
C LYS A 601 50.33 5.84 -33.21
N SER A 602 51.20 5.72 -34.21
CA SER A 602 50.94 6.18 -35.57
C SER A 602 49.84 5.39 -36.30
N ASP A 603 49.77 4.07 -36.10
CA ASP A 603 48.93 3.17 -36.91
C ASP A 603 48.10 2.18 -36.07
N LYS A 604 48.22 2.24 -34.74
CA LYS A 604 47.57 1.34 -33.77
C LYS A 604 47.92 -0.15 -33.95
N THR A 605 49.03 -0.48 -34.61
CA THR A 605 49.45 -1.87 -34.76
C THR A 605 49.96 -2.43 -33.44
N GLU A 606 49.52 -3.63 -33.06
CA GLU A 606 49.99 -4.31 -31.85
C GLU A 606 51.46 -4.76 -31.99
N LEU A 607 52.29 -4.42 -31.01
CA LEU A 607 53.71 -4.73 -30.94
C LEU A 607 53.98 -5.82 -29.89
N LYS A 608 54.85 -6.78 -30.23
CA LYS A 608 55.25 -7.85 -29.31
C LYS A 608 56.58 -7.54 -28.63
N ALA A 609 56.58 -7.54 -27.30
CA ALA A 609 57.78 -7.41 -26.48
C ALA A 609 58.58 -8.72 -26.42
N SER A 610 59.88 -8.67 -26.73
CA SER A 610 60.79 -9.81 -26.75
C SER A 610 62.16 -9.40 -26.20
N ARG A 611 62.71 -10.23 -25.29
CA ARG A 611 64.04 -9.99 -24.70
C ARG A 611 65.15 -9.85 -25.74
N SER A 612 65.07 -10.59 -26.85
CA SER A 612 66.10 -10.63 -27.89
C SER A 612 65.75 -9.78 -29.11
N LYS A 613 64.47 -9.73 -29.51
CA LYS A 613 64.05 -9.05 -30.75
C LYS A 613 63.62 -7.59 -30.57
N THR A 614 63.09 -7.24 -29.40
CA THR A 614 62.57 -5.89 -29.11
C THR A 614 62.92 -5.49 -27.66
N PRO A 615 64.22 -5.34 -27.35
CA PRO A 615 64.70 -5.19 -25.97
C PRO A 615 64.15 -3.96 -25.24
N GLU A 616 63.93 -2.84 -25.93
CA GLU A 616 63.36 -1.63 -25.34
C GLU A 616 61.86 -1.77 -25.00
N LEU A 617 61.08 -2.47 -25.84
CA LEU A 617 59.69 -2.87 -25.52
C LEU A 617 59.65 -3.87 -24.36
N TYR A 618 60.62 -4.77 -24.28
CA TYR A 618 60.75 -5.68 -23.14
C TYR A 618 61.07 -4.92 -21.84
N LYS A 619 61.93 -3.90 -21.89
CA LYS A 619 62.22 -3.01 -20.76
C LYS A 619 60.97 -2.25 -20.32
N LEU A 620 60.17 -1.74 -21.25
CA LEU A 620 58.89 -1.10 -20.96
C LEU A 620 57.92 -2.06 -20.25
N LYS A 621 57.84 -3.32 -20.70
CA LYS A 621 57.07 -4.38 -20.05
C LYS A 621 57.49 -4.60 -18.59
N VAL A 622 58.79 -4.59 -18.30
CA VAL A 622 59.31 -4.72 -16.93
C VAL A 622 58.92 -3.50 -16.08
N LEU A 623 59.10 -2.29 -16.60
CA LEU A 623 58.71 -1.05 -15.89
C LEU A 623 57.21 -1.00 -15.59
N MET A 624 56.35 -1.43 -16.52
CA MET A 624 54.90 -1.53 -16.27
C MET A 624 54.57 -2.54 -15.16
N LYS A 625 55.35 -3.62 -15.03
CA LYS A 625 55.19 -4.57 -13.92
C LYS A 625 55.62 -3.93 -12.58
N GLU A 626 56.66 -3.11 -12.57
CA GLU A 626 57.10 -2.36 -11.39
C GLU A 626 56.10 -1.28 -10.99
N GLN A 627 55.55 -0.53 -11.95
CA GLN A 627 54.47 0.42 -11.73
C GLN A 627 53.27 -0.27 -11.07
N ARG A 628 52.79 -1.37 -11.63
CA ARG A 628 51.67 -2.14 -11.04
C ARG A 628 51.96 -2.59 -9.60
N LYS A 629 53.19 -2.99 -9.30
CA LYS A 629 53.60 -3.36 -7.93
C LYS A 629 53.62 -2.17 -6.98
N ALA A 630 54.04 -1.00 -7.44
CA ALA A 630 54.07 0.23 -6.63
C ALA A 630 52.65 0.76 -6.36
N GLU A 631 51.79 0.77 -7.38
CA GLU A 631 50.37 1.15 -7.26
C GLU A 631 49.59 0.17 -6.37
N ALA A 632 49.88 -1.14 -6.44
CA ALA A 632 49.26 -2.14 -5.58
C ALA A 632 49.49 -1.86 -4.08
N LYS A 633 50.69 -1.40 -3.70
CA LYS A 633 51.01 -1.03 -2.31
C LYS A 633 50.23 0.19 -1.82
N LEU A 634 49.80 1.08 -2.73
CA LEU A 634 48.95 2.22 -2.39
C LEU A 634 47.47 1.83 -2.32
N SER A 635 47.00 0.93 -3.18
CA SER A 635 45.62 0.43 -3.14
C SER A 635 45.30 -0.40 -1.91
N GLU A 636 46.33 -0.89 -1.19
CA GLU A 636 46.22 -1.61 0.08
C GLU A 636 46.05 -0.67 1.29
N LEU A 637 46.05 0.65 1.09
CA LEU A 637 45.92 1.65 2.14
C LEU A 637 44.56 2.34 2.06
N GLU A 638 43.96 2.59 3.23
CA GLU A 638 42.80 3.45 3.35
C GLU A 638 43.26 4.87 3.66
N VAL A 639 42.87 5.84 2.83
CA VAL A 639 43.37 7.23 2.92
C VAL A 639 42.24 8.15 3.35
N ILE A 640 42.40 8.79 4.51
CA ILE A 640 41.46 9.76 5.06
C ILE A 640 42.21 11.06 5.29
N GLY A 641 41.98 12.05 4.42
CA GLY A 641 42.73 13.31 4.43
C GLY A 641 44.22 13.09 4.10
N ASP A 642 45.11 13.49 5.02
CA ASP A 642 46.57 13.36 4.90
C ASP A 642 47.14 12.08 5.52
N LYS A 643 46.30 11.29 6.20
CA LYS A 643 46.68 10.05 6.88
C LYS A 643 46.36 8.83 6.02
N ALA A 644 47.26 7.85 6.07
CA ALA A 644 47.05 6.56 5.45
C ALA A 644 47.06 5.47 6.52
N TYR A 645 46.12 4.55 6.41
CA TYR A 645 45.97 3.44 7.34
C TYR A 645 46.22 2.13 6.60
N ARG A 646 46.84 1.17 7.28
CA ARG A 646 47.12 -0.16 6.76
C ARG A 646 46.33 -1.19 7.55
N ASN A 647 45.63 -2.06 6.82
CA ASN A 647 45.01 -3.27 7.35
C ASN A 647 46.11 -4.25 7.83
N THR A 648 46.06 -4.67 9.09
CA THR A 648 47.08 -5.55 9.71
C THR A 648 46.76 -7.03 9.62
N PHE A 649 45.58 -7.42 9.12
CA PHE A 649 45.10 -8.80 9.15
C PHE A 649 45.14 -9.47 7.77
N GLN A 650 44.37 -8.98 6.80
CA GLN A 650 44.34 -9.51 5.42
C GLN A 650 44.10 -8.40 4.39
N LYS A 651 44.51 -8.65 3.15
CA LYS A 651 44.37 -7.68 2.07
C LYS A 651 42.90 -7.49 1.71
N ASN A 652 42.41 -6.25 1.77
CA ASN A 652 41.08 -5.82 1.31
C ASN A 652 39.86 -6.33 2.11
N THR A 653 40.01 -6.81 3.35
CA THR A 653 38.88 -7.21 4.22
C THR A 653 38.71 -6.24 5.38
N SER A 654 37.57 -5.55 5.49
CA SER A 654 37.30 -4.59 6.59
C SER A 654 36.87 -5.28 7.89
N GLN A 655 36.45 -6.55 7.81
CA GLN A 655 36.00 -7.38 8.93
C GLN A 655 36.55 -8.81 8.78
N TYR A 656 36.73 -9.51 9.90
CA TYR A 656 37.13 -10.91 9.91
C TYR A 656 36.38 -11.71 10.98
N PRO A 657 36.17 -13.02 10.78
CA PRO A 657 35.57 -13.87 11.78
C PRO A 657 36.58 -14.19 12.89
N VAL A 658 36.19 -13.91 14.13
CA VAL A 658 36.88 -14.33 15.35
C VAL A 658 36.18 -15.58 15.87
N ILE A 659 36.98 -16.55 16.29
CA ILE A 659 36.51 -17.80 16.86
C ILE A 659 36.85 -17.81 18.35
N GLU A 660 35.83 -17.91 19.19
CA GLU A 660 35.96 -17.91 20.65
C GLU A 660 35.40 -19.20 21.25
N GLU A 661 35.86 -19.56 22.45
CA GLU A 661 35.27 -20.64 23.24
C GLU A 661 33.89 -20.23 23.76
N PHE A 662 32.93 -21.13 23.62
CA PHE A 662 31.53 -20.90 23.98
C PHE A 662 30.93 -22.14 24.61
N LYS A 663 30.10 -21.94 25.65
CA LYS A 663 29.37 -23.02 26.32
C LYS A 663 28.14 -23.43 25.49
N GLY A 664 28.36 -23.92 24.28
CA GLY A 664 27.35 -24.39 23.33
C GLY A 664 27.06 -25.88 23.43
N THR A 665 26.01 -26.33 22.74
CA THR A 665 25.72 -27.76 22.49
C THR A 665 26.45 -28.24 21.23
N SER A 666 26.45 -29.55 20.95
CA SER A 666 27.14 -30.15 19.80
C SER A 666 26.56 -29.79 18.41
N ASN A 667 25.54 -28.92 18.32
CA ASN A 667 24.82 -28.64 17.08
C ASN A 667 25.27 -27.31 16.45
N THR A 668 25.20 -27.24 15.11
CA THR A 668 25.39 -25.98 14.36
C THR A 668 24.16 -25.09 14.50
N ALA A 669 24.34 -23.82 14.85
CA ALA A 669 23.24 -22.88 15.01
C ALA A 669 23.65 -21.45 14.64
N TRP A 670 22.74 -20.72 14.01
CA TRP A 670 22.89 -19.29 13.76
C TRP A 670 21.98 -18.52 14.72
N GLY A 671 22.44 -17.38 15.21
CA GLY A 671 21.69 -16.63 16.22
C GLY A 671 22.30 -15.29 16.60
N TRP A 672 21.71 -14.68 17.62
CA TRP A 672 22.13 -13.44 18.24
C TRP A 672 22.85 -13.73 19.55
N VAL A 673 23.92 -12.98 19.85
CA VAL A 673 24.64 -13.08 21.13
C VAL A 673 24.48 -11.80 21.90
N LYS A 674 24.07 -11.91 23.17
CA LYS A 674 23.98 -10.82 24.15
C LYS A 674 24.49 -11.31 25.49
N ASP A 675 25.43 -10.59 26.10
CA ASP A 675 26.01 -10.93 27.41
C ASP A 675 26.44 -12.42 27.52
N ASP A 676 27.11 -12.92 26.47
CA ASP A 676 27.54 -14.33 26.30
C ASP A 676 26.40 -15.38 26.32
N GLN A 677 25.16 -14.96 26.05
CA GLN A 677 24.02 -15.84 25.84
C GLN A 677 23.59 -15.85 24.38
N ALA A 678 23.39 -17.04 23.84
CA ALA A 678 22.91 -17.25 22.48
C ALA A 678 21.37 -17.23 22.44
N GLN A 679 20.82 -16.51 21.48
CA GLN A 679 19.40 -16.47 21.13
C GLN A 679 19.25 -16.91 19.67
N PRO A 680 18.18 -17.64 19.31
CA PRO A 680 17.98 -18.06 17.92
C PRO A 680 17.71 -16.86 17.00
N LEU A 681 17.97 -17.00 15.69
CA LEU A 681 17.67 -15.94 14.70
C LEU A 681 16.22 -15.48 14.75
N VAL A 682 15.30 -16.42 14.98
CA VAL A 682 13.90 -16.16 15.29
C VAL A 682 13.52 -16.94 16.55
N PRO A 683 12.73 -16.36 17.48
CA PRO A 683 12.25 -17.08 18.66
C PRO A 683 11.51 -18.38 18.30
N ASP A 684 11.62 -19.41 19.13
CA ASP A 684 11.06 -20.74 18.83
C ASP A 684 9.54 -20.73 18.57
N TYR A 685 8.80 -19.81 19.20
CA TYR A 685 7.36 -19.68 18.98
C TYR A 685 7.01 -19.18 17.57
N VAL A 686 7.91 -18.47 16.88
CA VAL A 686 7.66 -17.89 15.55
C VAL A 686 7.40 -19.00 14.55
N GLY A 687 8.18 -20.08 14.58
CA GLY A 687 7.96 -21.22 13.69
C GLY A 687 6.57 -21.84 13.89
N ALA A 688 6.15 -22.04 15.14
CA ALA A 688 4.82 -22.56 15.45
C ALA A 688 3.70 -21.63 14.97
N PHE A 689 3.88 -20.31 15.07
CA PHE A 689 2.91 -19.35 14.57
C PHE A 689 2.86 -19.35 13.03
N VAL A 690 4.01 -19.32 12.35
CA VAL A 690 4.06 -19.43 10.88
C VAL A 690 3.36 -20.70 10.40
N THR A 691 3.58 -21.84 11.05
CA THR A 691 2.89 -23.08 10.70
C THR A 691 1.39 -23.02 10.98
N ALA A 692 0.97 -22.43 12.11
CA ALA A 692 -0.43 -22.31 12.49
C ALA A 692 -1.22 -21.32 11.61
N THR A 693 -0.56 -20.28 11.09
CA THR A 693 -1.21 -19.22 10.28
C THR A 693 -0.94 -19.32 8.78
N GLY A 694 0.10 -20.06 8.38
CA GLY A 694 0.64 -20.06 7.01
C GLY A 694 0.01 -21.05 6.03
N GLY A 695 -1.33 -21.17 6.02
CA GLY A 695 -2.01 -22.17 5.19
C GLY A 695 -3.47 -21.90 4.83
N GLY A 696 -4.02 -20.70 5.08
CA GLY A 696 -5.40 -20.39 4.76
C GLY A 696 -5.60 -18.96 4.26
N ASP A 697 -6.67 -18.75 3.49
CA ASP A 697 -7.10 -17.44 2.97
C ASP A 697 -7.69 -16.51 4.07
N THR A 698 -7.40 -16.80 5.35
CA THR A 698 -7.93 -16.11 6.52
C THR A 698 -6.83 -15.89 7.54
N VAL A 699 -6.66 -14.65 8.00
CA VAL A 699 -5.79 -14.37 9.14
C VAL A 699 -6.49 -14.83 10.41
N ALA A 700 -5.91 -15.83 11.07
CA ALA A 700 -6.37 -16.32 12.36
C ALA A 700 -5.21 -16.28 13.36
N PHE A 701 -5.39 -15.60 14.47
CA PHE A 701 -4.41 -15.61 15.56
C PHE A 701 -4.67 -16.76 16.52
N THR A 702 -3.60 -17.39 16.96
CA THR A 702 -3.68 -18.36 18.07
C THR A 702 -3.92 -17.64 19.39
N GLU A 703 -4.52 -18.32 20.37
CA GLU A 703 -4.71 -17.75 21.73
C GLU A 703 -3.38 -17.31 22.36
N LYS A 704 -2.30 -18.06 22.08
CA LYS A 704 -0.94 -17.71 22.53
C LYS A 704 -0.42 -16.42 21.89
N GLN A 705 -0.66 -16.18 20.59
CA GLN A 705 -0.31 -14.91 19.95
C GLN A 705 -1.04 -13.74 20.61
N ILE A 706 -2.35 -13.89 20.85
CA ILE A 706 -3.15 -12.86 21.51
C ILE A 706 -2.63 -12.58 22.91
N ALA A 707 -2.38 -13.60 23.74
CA ALA A 707 -1.85 -13.42 25.09
C ALA A 707 -0.51 -12.68 25.10
N MET A 708 0.42 -13.05 24.21
CA MET A 708 1.73 -12.40 24.10
C MET A 708 1.62 -10.94 23.62
N ALA A 709 0.72 -10.65 22.68
CA ALA A 709 0.49 -9.29 22.21
C ALA A 709 -0.16 -8.42 23.29
N LEU A 710 -1.13 -8.94 24.05
CA LEU A 710 -1.72 -8.25 25.20
C LEU A 710 -0.68 -7.93 26.27
N GLU A 711 0.26 -8.85 26.53
CA GLU A 711 1.38 -8.60 27.46
C GLU A 711 2.22 -7.39 27.06
N LYS A 712 2.47 -7.19 25.75
CA LYS A 712 3.22 -6.02 25.27
C LYS A 712 2.42 -4.73 25.29
N LEU A 713 1.12 -4.81 24.98
CA LEU A 713 0.27 -3.63 24.82
C LEU A 713 -0.21 -3.03 26.16
N GLY A 714 -0.27 -3.85 27.22
CA GLY A 714 -0.62 -3.41 28.57
C GLY A 714 -1.86 -4.10 29.15
N GLU A 715 -2.01 -4.02 30.48
CA GLU A 715 -3.05 -4.73 31.23
C GLU A 715 -4.48 -4.21 30.98
N ASP A 716 -4.62 -2.97 30.50
CA ASP A 716 -5.92 -2.36 30.16
C ASP A 716 -6.37 -2.64 28.73
N VAL A 717 -5.56 -3.36 27.95
CA VAL A 717 -5.84 -3.69 26.55
C VAL A 717 -6.57 -5.03 26.46
N VAL A 718 -7.54 -5.08 25.55
CA VAL A 718 -8.28 -6.29 25.19
C VAL A 718 -8.29 -6.48 23.68
N TYR A 719 -8.48 -7.72 23.26
CA TYR A 719 -8.76 -8.06 21.87
C TYR A 719 -10.20 -8.55 21.77
N VAL A 720 -10.99 -7.97 20.85
CA VAL A 720 -12.36 -8.39 20.57
C VAL A 720 -12.32 -9.28 19.34
N SER A 721 -12.97 -10.43 19.36
CA SER A 721 -13.16 -11.26 18.15
C SER A 721 -14.27 -12.29 18.36
N GLY A 722 -15.05 -12.56 17.30
CA GLY A 722 -16.07 -13.62 17.32
C GLY A 722 -17.15 -13.44 18.41
N GLY A 723 -17.45 -12.19 18.78
CA GLY A 723 -18.40 -11.88 19.86
C GLY A 723 -17.86 -12.12 21.28
N LYS A 724 -16.55 -12.30 21.43
CA LYS A 724 -15.85 -12.45 22.71
C LYS A 724 -14.86 -11.32 22.93
N VAL A 725 -14.57 -11.05 24.20
CA VAL A 725 -13.50 -10.14 24.64
C VAL A 725 -12.41 -11.00 25.28
N PHE A 726 -11.19 -10.87 24.79
CA PHE A 726 -10.00 -11.53 25.27
C PHE A 726 -9.17 -10.50 26.06
N SER A 727 -8.98 -10.75 27.35
CA SER A 727 -8.15 -9.95 28.25
C SER A 727 -7.08 -10.83 28.86
N ARG A 728 -5.96 -10.23 29.25
CA ARG A 728 -4.95 -10.94 30.04
C ARG A 728 -5.44 -11.07 31.48
N ASN A 729 -5.31 -12.26 32.08
CA ASN A 729 -5.64 -12.45 33.49
C ASN A 729 -4.41 -12.13 34.36
N ALA A 730 -4.60 -12.04 35.67
CA ALA A 730 -3.49 -11.75 36.60
C ALA A 730 -2.41 -12.85 36.63
N ASP A 731 -2.72 -14.06 36.14
CA ASP A 731 -1.81 -15.19 36.01
C ASP A 731 -1.13 -15.32 34.64
N GLY A 732 -1.41 -14.40 33.72
CA GLY A 732 -0.94 -14.41 32.33
C GLY A 732 -2.06 -14.74 31.35
#